data_AF-A0A1V0NYE3-F1
#
_entry.id   AF-A0A1V0NYE3-F1
#
_cell.length_a   1.000
_cell.length_b   1.000
_cell.length_c   1.000
_cell.angle_alpha   90.00
_cell.angle_beta   90.00
_cell.angle_gamma   90.00
#
_symmetry.space_group_name_H-M   'P 1'
#
loop_
_entity.id
_entity.type
_entity.pdbx_description
1 polymer ?
#
loop_
_entity_poly.entity_id
_entity_poly.type
_entity_poly.pdbx_seq_one_letter_code
_entity_poly.pdbx_strand_id
1 'polypeptide(L)'
;MAIYHFEAKVISRGKGQSAIASASYRSGEKLYSERYNKFNFYGRSVAPKTFILKPSNAPDWTLDRQKLWNEVEKIEKSKNAQLARDFILALPSELNEEEQEELLLNYCQENFVDHGMVADIAIHRDKDGNPHAHIMTTNRPFKENGDWGTRQKKVYHYDEQGNKIYDKEKKTYQCSTEKTTDWDSKERLKQWRENWAIAINDSLEKKGLNITVTDKSFKEQGKKELPTKHLGSYAHQLELKGLPSENGDINREIKKYNQLLYKQEQLEKENEEKNQTNPFTRHFTPKEKRILSDLSKELNVFISFEKLEDKKRMLNNWKNSALAKQAMTNGQEQEPILSKIKDQKEAVEQAEILLNKEAQRFISAHYPKVNTNALSPYMARELVDKTIHNEQLFDLKETEQILFKSQQQELSHNLSLLLKDPYISVRVMKEKLNKQEAILKTFCAKHDIQLENKESVARQSDEVKKAFQGIIQPLARYEMAIKAVHYYHETTIKEHLPMIDRKQLNGLQKEQLCNAILYFGDQLEEKVVIDVLNDRQPMKYDTATKERLLTGLLEEGHTHLSEIEKQFFENPSMKVMFFNECVQTKDFSQAGKQTLKAVFDKNYTNVKDELNKEKNVEEKNYYRNNTNNFNLLKGLGTNLLFTILRGESEPERPAHKPKKKKHKNDRGYSPRM
;
A
#
# COMPACT_ATOMS: atom_id res chain seq x y z
N MET A 1 7.52 -32.11 21.65
CA MET A 1 7.83 -31.81 20.24
C MET A 1 9.33 -31.74 20.13
N ALA A 2 9.92 -32.58 19.27
CA ALA A 2 11.35 -32.68 19.11
C ALA A 2 11.97 -31.30 18.86
N ILE A 3 13.06 -31.02 19.58
CA ILE A 3 13.81 -29.77 19.47
C ILE A 3 15.24 -30.07 19.03
N TYR A 4 15.82 -29.14 18.28
CA TYR A 4 17.24 -29.17 18.01
C TYR A 4 18.01 -28.37 19.08
N HIS A 5 18.93 -29.03 19.76
CA HIS A 5 19.93 -28.37 20.60
C HIS A 5 21.29 -29.06 20.44
N PHE A 6 22.30 -28.26 20.14
CA PHE A 6 23.70 -28.68 20.06
C PHE A 6 24.56 -27.54 20.58
N GLU A 7 25.23 -27.75 21.70
CA GLU A 7 26.17 -26.81 22.28
C GLU A 7 27.55 -27.47 22.44
N ALA A 8 28.62 -26.76 22.07
CA ALA A 8 29.99 -27.21 22.26
C ALA A 8 30.75 -26.18 23.11
N LYS A 9 31.37 -26.66 24.20
CA LYS A 9 32.12 -25.87 25.17
C LYS A 9 33.48 -26.48 25.42
N VAL A 10 34.43 -25.67 25.87
CA VAL A 10 35.74 -26.14 26.31
C VAL A 10 35.81 -26.07 27.82
N ILE A 11 36.19 -27.19 28.45
CA ILE A 11 36.55 -27.25 29.87
C ILE A 11 38.01 -26.81 29.99
N SER A 12 38.23 -25.66 30.63
CA SER A 12 39.54 -25.01 30.71
C SER A 12 39.97 -24.76 32.15
N ARG A 13 41.19 -25.18 32.46
CA ARG A 13 41.83 -24.90 33.75
C ARG A 13 41.97 -23.40 34.01
N GLY A 14 42.21 -22.61 32.96
CA GLY A 14 42.33 -21.15 33.08
C GLY A 14 41.05 -20.46 33.54
N LYS A 15 39.89 -21.12 33.41
CA LYS A 15 38.59 -20.66 33.93
C LYS A 15 38.25 -21.24 35.31
N GLY A 16 39.23 -21.86 35.98
CA GLY A 16 39.04 -22.53 37.28
C GLY A 16 38.31 -23.88 37.19
N GLN A 17 38.16 -24.46 35.99
CA GLN A 17 37.47 -25.74 35.81
C GLN A 17 38.45 -26.92 35.96
N SER A 18 37.92 -28.08 36.32
CA SER A 18 38.65 -29.35 36.38
C SER A 18 37.94 -30.43 35.55
N ALA A 19 38.71 -31.29 34.88
CA ALA A 19 38.17 -32.41 34.12
C ALA A 19 37.47 -33.42 35.04
N ILE A 20 38.10 -33.79 36.16
CA ILE A 20 37.53 -34.72 37.14
C ILE A 20 36.25 -34.18 37.76
N ALA A 21 36.25 -32.90 38.19
CA ALA A 21 35.05 -32.29 38.76
C ALA A 21 33.91 -32.24 37.73
N SER A 22 34.24 -31.97 36.46
CA SER A 22 33.28 -31.94 35.36
C SER A 22 32.70 -33.33 35.06
N ALA A 23 33.54 -34.36 35.03
CA ALA A 23 33.12 -35.75 34.80
C ALA A 23 32.25 -36.27 35.95
N SER A 24 32.63 -35.97 37.21
CA SER A 24 31.82 -36.30 38.40
C SER A 24 30.45 -35.62 38.38
N TYR A 25 30.41 -34.33 38.01
CA TYR A 25 29.16 -33.60 37.91
C TYR A 25 28.19 -34.23 36.92
N ARG A 26 28.67 -34.65 35.74
CA ARG A 26 27.85 -35.23 34.66
C ARG A 26 27.43 -36.66 34.96
N SER A 27 28.39 -37.52 35.32
CA SER A 27 28.12 -38.94 35.61
C SER A 27 27.34 -39.17 36.90
N GLY A 28 27.43 -38.25 37.87
CA GLY A 28 26.94 -38.47 39.24
C GLY A 28 27.86 -39.36 40.09
N GLU A 29 29.03 -39.76 39.57
CA GLU A 29 29.98 -40.61 40.29
C GLU A 29 30.85 -39.79 41.24
N LYS A 30 31.25 -40.40 42.37
CA LYS A 30 32.24 -39.84 43.29
C LYS A 30 33.65 -40.11 42.75
N LEU A 31 34.33 -39.08 42.25
CA LEU A 31 35.64 -39.20 41.62
C LEU A 31 36.72 -38.44 42.41
N TYR A 32 37.86 -39.10 42.61
CA TYR A 32 39.05 -38.51 43.23
C TYR A 32 39.89 -37.76 42.19
N SER A 33 40.26 -36.52 42.51
CA SER A 33 41.14 -35.68 41.71
C SER A 33 42.53 -35.68 42.32
N GLU A 34 43.49 -36.30 41.63
CA GLU A 34 44.89 -36.37 42.09
C GLU A 34 45.53 -34.98 42.15
N ARG A 35 45.33 -34.16 41.11
CA ARG A 35 45.88 -32.80 41.02
C ARG A 35 45.47 -31.88 42.17
N TYR A 36 44.25 -32.03 42.68
CA TYR A 36 43.66 -31.18 43.71
C TYR A 36 43.51 -31.89 45.06
N ASN A 37 43.96 -33.15 45.15
CA ASN A 37 43.87 -34.02 46.32
C ASN A 37 42.49 -33.97 47.01
N LYS A 38 41.41 -34.14 46.24
CA LYS A 38 40.04 -34.11 46.77
C LYS A 38 39.09 -34.99 46.00
N PHE A 39 38.05 -35.47 46.68
CA PHE A 39 36.88 -36.07 46.02
C PHE A 39 35.94 -34.98 45.52
N ASN A 40 35.38 -35.20 44.33
CA ASN A 40 34.23 -34.45 43.81
C ASN A 40 33.04 -35.40 43.78
N PHE A 41 31.89 -34.93 44.24
CA PHE A 41 30.64 -35.68 44.21
C PHE A 41 29.47 -34.70 44.23
N TYR A 42 28.49 -34.96 43.37
CA TYR A 42 27.31 -34.12 43.19
C TYR A 42 26.09 -35.03 43.22
N GLY A 43 25.39 -35.06 44.35
CA GLY A 43 24.20 -35.89 44.52
C GLY A 43 23.08 -35.49 43.54
N ARG A 44 22.36 -36.48 43.03
CA ARG A 44 21.25 -36.29 42.07
C ARG A 44 20.06 -37.15 42.49
N SER A 45 18.85 -36.62 42.27
CA SER A 45 17.59 -37.34 42.51
C SER A 45 17.36 -38.45 41.48
N VAL A 46 17.79 -38.22 40.23
CA VAL A 46 17.73 -39.16 39.12
C VAL A 46 19.15 -39.43 38.65
N ALA A 47 19.58 -40.69 38.70
CA ALA A 47 20.92 -41.10 38.27
C ALA A 47 21.03 -41.01 36.74
N PRO A 48 22.07 -40.37 36.19
CA PRO A 48 22.34 -40.37 34.76
C PRO A 48 22.71 -41.77 34.26
N LYS A 49 22.38 -42.09 33.02
CA LYS A 49 22.90 -43.29 32.35
C LYS A 49 24.22 -42.96 31.66
N THR A 50 25.29 -43.70 31.93
CA THR A 50 26.65 -43.32 31.51
C THR A 50 27.32 -44.37 30.64
N PHE A 51 28.17 -43.91 29.73
CA PHE A 51 28.94 -44.74 28.80
C PHE A 51 30.32 -44.12 28.57
N ILE A 52 31.33 -44.92 28.24
CA ILE A 52 32.60 -44.41 27.71
C ILE A 52 32.91 -45.18 26.42
N LEU A 53 33.05 -44.45 25.32
CA LEU A 53 33.46 -44.99 24.03
C LEU A 53 34.91 -44.58 23.74
N LYS A 54 35.70 -45.49 23.19
CA LYS A 54 37.12 -45.26 22.88
C LYS A 54 37.45 -45.69 21.45
N PRO A 55 38.37 -45.00 20.75
CA PRO A 55 38.86 -45.46 19.46
C PRO A 55 39.68 -46.74 19.66
N SER A 56 39.86 -47.51 18.59
CA SER A 56 40.57 -48.80 18.63
C SER A 56 42.01 -48.69 19.17
N ASN A 57 42.69 -47.57 18.87
CA ASN A 57 44.05 -47.30 19.32
C ASN A 57 44.15 -46.67 20.73
N ALA A 58 43.02 -46.37 21.39
CA ALA A 58 43.03 -45.94 22.78
C ALA A 58 43.13 -47.15 23.73
N PRO A 59 44.00 -47.10 24.76
CA PRO A 59 44.13 -48.20 25.72
C PRO A 59 42.85 -48.47 26.52
N ASP A 60 42.64 -49.71 26.97
CA ASP A 60 41.43 -50.09 27.74
C ASP A 60 41.27 -49.33 29.05
N TRP A 61 42.36 -48.83 29.64
CA TRP A 61 42.29 -48.02 30.84
C TRP A 61 41.52 -46.70 30.64
N THR A 62 41.30 -46.25 29.40
CA THR A 62 40.49 -45.06 29.14
C THR A 62 39.01 -45.28 29.40
N LEU A 63 38.56 -46.54 29.57
CA LEU A 63 37.19 -46.87 29.99
C LEU A 63 36.97 -46.68 31.50
N ASP A 64 38.02 -46.43 32.28
CA ASP A 64 37.92 -45.98 33.67
C ASP A 64 37.87 -44.45 33.70
N ARG A 65 36.71 -43.90 34.07
CA ARG A 65 36.46 -42.45 34.10
C ARG A 65 37.44 -41.68 34.99
N GLN A 66 37.68 -42.20 36.20
CA GLN A 66 38.56 -41.52 37.16
C GLN A 66 39.99 -41.49 36.63
N LYS A 67 40.45 -42.60 36.07
CA LYS A 67 41.79 -42.72 35.50
C LYS A 67 41.95 -41.88 34.24
N LEU A 68 40.98 -41.92 33.32
CA LEU A 68 40.96 -41.11 32.10
C LEU A 68 41.19 -39.63 32.39
N TRP A 69 40.34 -39.06 33.24
CA TRP A 69 40.37 -37.62 33.47
C TRP A 69 41.53 -37.17 34.36
N ASN A 70 42.09 -38.03 35.21
CA ASN A 70 43.33 -37.73 35.94
C ASN A 70 44.54 -37.76 35.00
N GLU A 71 44.61 -38.70 34.05
CA GLU A 71 45.67 -38.74 33.04
C GLU A 71 45.60 -37.53 32.08
N VAL A 72 44.40 -37.07 31.72
CA VAL A 72 44.20 -35.79 31.00
C VAL A 72 44.73 -34.60 31.83
N GLU A 73 44.36 -34.52 33.11
CA GLU A 73 44.84 -33.46 34.00
C GLU A 73 46.37 -33.47 34.15
N LYS A 74 46.99 -34.65 34.12
CA LYS A 74 48.45 -34.86 34.26
C LYS A 74 49.24 -34.51 32.99
N ILE A 75 48.78 -34.96 31.81
CA ILE A 75 49.46 -34.66 30.54
C ILE A 75 49.35 -33.17 30.17
N GLU A 76 48.27 -32.51 30.58
CA GLU A 76 48.06 -31.10 30.37
C GLU A 76 48.71 -30.25 31.46
N LYS A 77 49.92 -29.73 31.18
CA LYS A 77 50.76 -29.05 32.19
C LYS A 77 50.47 -27.54 32.39
N SER A 78 49.90 -26.86 31.40
CA SER A 78 49.74 -25.40 31.44
C SER A 78 48.63 -24.95 32.40
N LYS A 79 48.82 -23.85 33.13
CA LYS A 79 47.75 -23.24 33.97
C LYS A 79 46.49 -22.88 33.18
N ASN A 80 46.63 -22.62 31.88
CA ASN A 80 45.54 -22.28 30.97
C ASN A 80 45.16 -23.45 30.04
N ALA A 81 45.46 -24.70 30.44
CA ALA A 81 45.20 -25.84 29.59
C ALA A 81 43.70 -26.05 29.31
N GLN A 82 43.38 -26.34 28.05
CA GLN A 82 42.10 -26.89 27.63
C GLN A 82 42.14 -28.40 27.89
N LEU A 83 41.28 -28.87 28.79
CA LEU A 83 41.32 -30.22 29.34
C LEU A 83 40.45 -31.17 28.53
N ALA A 84 39.21 -30.77 28.27
CA ALA A 84 38.24 -31.54 27.51
C ALA A 84 37.36 -30.61 26.68
N ARG A 85 36.65 -31.18 25.71
CA ARG A 85 35.53 -30.52 25.04
C ARG A 85 34.24 -31.18 25.51
N ASP A 86 33.26 -30.36 25.83
CA ASP A 86 31.97 -30.77 26.36
C ASP A 86 30.88 -30.43 25.37
N PHE A 87 30.10 -31.43 24.98
CA PHE A 87 28.93 -31.25 24.13
C PHE A 87 27.66 -31.46 24.93
N ILE A 88 26.65 -30.65 24.65
CA ILE A 88 25.31 -30.77 25.23
C ILE A 88 24.32 -30.92 24.10
N LEU A 89 23.66 -32.07 24.03
CA LEU A 89 22.70 -32.43 22.99
C LEU A 89 21.31 -32.63 23.61
N ALA A 90 20.26 -32.07 23.01
CA ALA A 90 18.89 -32.46 23.37
C ALA A 90 18.53 -33.77 22.68
N LEU A 91 17.92 -34.69 23.42
CA LEU A 91 17.40 -35.94 22.88
C LEU A 91 15.90 -35.77 22.57
N PRO A 92 15.37 -36.35 21.48
CA PRO A 92 13.94 -36.25 21.18
C PRO A 92 13.10 -36.97 22.23
N SER A 93 12.17 -36.25 22.87
CA SER A 93 11.21 -36.81 23.84
C SER A 93 10.26 -37.85 23.25
N GLU A 94 10.12 -37.83 21.92
CA GLU A 94 9.30 -38.74 21.13
C GLU A 94 9.93 -40.13 21.01
N LEU A 95 11.24 -40.26 21.25
CA LEU A 95 11.96 -41.54 21.30
C LEU A 95 11.92 -42.10 22.72
N ASN A 96 11.81 -43.43 22.83
CA ASN A 96 11.93 -44.11 24.12
C ASN A 96 13.39 -44.11 24.60
N GLU A 97 13.64 -44.56 25.83
CA GLU A 97 14.99 -44.48 26.41
C GLU A 97 16.06 -45.27 25.64
N GLU A 98 15.70 -46.43 25.09
CA GLU A 98 16.60 -47.31 24.32
C GLU A 98 16.92 -46.69 22.95
N GLU A 99 15.90 -46.18 22.25
CA GLU A 99 16.04 -45.47 20.98
C GLU A 99 16.91 -44.21 21.13
N GLN A 100 16.74 -43.46 22.23
CA GLN A 100 17.57 -42.29 22.54
C GLN A 100 19.03 -42.67 22.76
N GLU A 101 19.28 -43.79 23.44
CA GLU A 101 20.63 -44.30 23.69
C GLU A 101 21.29 -44.76 22.40
N GLU A 102 20.60 -45.57 21.60
CA GLU A 102 21.09 -46.02 20.30
C GLU A 102 21.45 -44.85 19.39
N LEU A 103 20.53 -43.88 19.23
CA LEU A 103 20.76 -42.65 18.48
C LEU A 103 22.03 -41.93 18.96
N LEU A 104 22.17 -41.72 20.27
CA LEU A 104 23.27 -40.97 20.84
C LEU A 104 24.61 -41.70 20.70
N LEU A 105 24.64 -43.01 20.97
CA LEU A 105 25.85 -43.82 20.93
C LEU A 105 26.36 -43.96 19.49
N ASN A 106 25.47 -44.23 18.52
CA ASN A 106 25.83 -44.27 17.10
C ASN A 106 26.38 -42.91 16.65
N TYR A 107 25.71 -41.81 17.01
CA TYR A 107 26.19 -40.47 16.70
C TYR A 107 27.58 -40.21 17.29
N CYS A 108 27.80 -40.54 18.56
CA CYS A 108 29.09 -40.33 19.22
C CYS A 108 30.20 -41.20 18.62
N GLN A 109 29.87 -42.44 18.23
CA GLN A 109 30.80 -43.33 17.55
C GLN A 109 31.30 -42.70 16.26
N GLU A 110 30.38 -42.38 15.35
CA GLU A 110 30.69 -41.86 14.01
C GLU A 110 31.39 -40.49 14.06
N ASN A 111 30.92 -39.59 14.95
CA ASN A 111 31.31 -38.19 14.91
C ASN A 111 32.49 -37.85 15.83
N PHE A 112 32.73 -38.65 16.87
CA PHE A 112 33.80 -38.40 17.83
C PHE A 112 34.82 -39.55 17.87
N VAL A 113 34.35 -40.78 18.09
CA VAL A 113 35.22 -41.93 18.37
C VAL A 113 36.00 -42.35 17.13
N ASP A 114 35.34 -42.48 16.00
CA ASP A 114 35.97 -42.82 14.71
C ASP A 114 36.95 -41.73 14.24
N HIS A 115 36.82 -40.52 14.79
CA HIS A 115 37.74 -39.41 14.57
C HIS A 115 38.89 -39.35 15.59
N GLY A 116 39.00 -40.34 16.49
CA GLY A 116 40.13 -40.53 17.41
C GLY A 116 39.94 -39.95 18.81
N MET A 117 38.73 -39.54 19.20
CA MET A 117 38.43 -39.02 20.54
C MET A 117 37.90 -40.12 21.45
N VAL A 118 38.28 -40.11 22.73
CA VAL A 118 37.53 -40.86 23.76
C VAL A 118 36.34 -40.00 24.17
N ALA A 119 35.13 -40.57 24.19
CA ALA A 119 33.89 -39.88 24.54
C ALA A 119 33.28 -40.46 25.83
N ASP A 120 33.24 -39.65 26.88
CA ASP A 120 32.57 -39.95 28.16
C ASP A 120 31.18 -39.31 28.16
N ILE A 121 30.15 -40.15 28.15
CA ILE A 121 28.76 -39.80 27.86
C ILE A 121 27.93 -39.96 29.13
N ALA A 122 27.06 -38.99 29.42
CA ALA A 122 26.06 -39.06 30.47
C ALA A 122 24.71 -38.54 29.96
N ILE A 123 23.68 -39.39 30.01
CA ILE A 123 22.30 -39.05 29.64
C ILE A 123 21.53 -38.66 30.88
N HIS A 124 20.92 -37.47 30.84
CA HIS A 124 20.14 -36.88 31.91
C HIS A 124 18.65 -36.85 31.55
N ARG A 125 17.83 -37.37 32.47
CA ARG A 125 16.36 -37.42 32.38
C ARG A 125 15.71 -36.88 33.67
N ASP A 126 16.42 -36.01 34.39
CA ASP A 126 16.01 -35.45 35.69
C ASP A 126 14.92 -34.37 35.58
N LYS A 127 14.64 -33.89 34.36
CA LYS A 127 13.58 -32.92 34.08
C LYS A 127 12.64 -33.47 33.02
N ASP A 128 11.35 -33.44 33.33
CA ASP A 128 10.30 -33.88 32.42
C ASP A 128 10.34 -33.08 31.10
N GLY A 129 10.16 -33.80 29.99
CA GLY A 129 10.20 -33.23 28.64
C GLY A 129 11.55 -32.66 28.17
N ASN A 130 12.65 -32.82 28.92
CA ASN A 130 13.98 -32.31 28.54
C ASN A 130 15.11 -33.34 28.71
N PRO A 131 15.01 -34.52 28.07
CA PRO A 131 16.12 -35.47 28.04
C PRO A 131 17.29 -34.85 27.26
N HIS A 132 18.49 -34.89 27.84
CA HIS A 132 19.68 -34.33 27.21
C HIS A 132 20.92 -35.14 27.58
N ALA A 133 21.94 -35.08 26.73
CA ALA A 133 23.21 -35.75 26.96
C ALA A 133 24.34 -34.76 27.12
N HIS A 134 25.22 -35.04 28.08
CA HIS A 134 26.55 -34.44 28.16
C HIS A 134 27.58 -35.41 27.60
N ILE A 135 28.44 -34.94 26.69
CA ILE A 135 29.52 -35.74 26.10
C ILE A 135 30.84 -35.02 26.29
N MET A 136 31.70 -35.53 27.18
CA MET A 136 33.05 -35.03 27.37
C MET A 136 34.03 -35.81 26.49
N THR A 137 34.75 -35.10 25.62
CA THR A 137 35.72 -35.68 24.69
C THR A 137 37.15 -35.25 25.02
N THR A 138 38.10 -36.14 24.76
CA THR A 138 39.53 -35.83 24.87
C THR A 138 39.96 -34.81 23.80
N ASN A 139 40.86 -33.88 24.17
CA ASN A 139 41.42 -32.90 23.22
C ASN A 139 42.72 -33.38 22.55
N ARG A 140 43.13 -34.62 22.82
CA ARG A 140 44.32 -35.27 22.24
C ARG A 140 43.93 -36.61 21.62
N PRO A 141 44.47 -36.94 20.44
CA PRO A 141 44.39 -38.30 19.93
C PRO A 141 45.34 -39.22 20.69
N PHE A 142 45.10 -40.51 20.59
CA PHE A 142 46.09 -41.54 20.91
C PHE A 142 46.89 -41.91 19.66
N LYS A 143 48.14 -42.33 19.86
CA LYS A 143 48.96 -42.96 18.82
C LYS A 143 48.64 -44.46 18.75
N GLU A 144 49.10 -45.13 17.70
CA GLU A 144 48.95 -46.59 17.53
C GLU A 144 49.51 -47.41 18.70
N ASN A 145 50.53 -46.91 19.40
CA ASN A 145 51.11 -47.59 20.57
C ASN A 145 50.35 -47.31 21.88
N GLY A 146 49.23 -46.59 21.84
CA GLY A 146 48.42 -46.26 23.01
C GLY A 146 48.90 -45.04 23.81
N ASP A 147 49.97 -44.37 23.40
CA ASP A 147 50.43 -43.14 24.05
C ASP A 147 49.66 -41.90 23.57
N TRP A 148 49.62 -40.86 24.41
CA TRP A 148 49.06 -39.56 24.01
C TRP A 148 49.79 -38.95 22.80
N GLY A 149 49.01 -38.54 21.81
CA GLY A 149 49.44 -37.72 20.69
C GLY A 149 49.70 -36.26 21.08
N THR A 150 50.40 -35.55 20.20
CA THR A 150 50.51 -34.09 20.28
C THR A 150 49.26 -33.46 19.67
N ARG A 151 48.84 -32.28 20.17
CA ARG A 151 47.71 -31.51 19.60
C ARG A 151 48.08 -30.66 18.40
N GLN A 152 49.37 -30.35 18.32
CA GLN A 152 49.93 -29.50 17.30
C GLN A 152 51.41 -29.82 17.13
N LYS A 153 51.90 -29.64 15.91
CA LYS A 153 53.30 -29.79 15.53
C LYS A 153 53.81 -28.47 14.97
N LYS A 154 55.11 -28.22 15.17
CA LYS A 154 55.80 -27.06 14.62
C LYS A 154 56.29 -27.41 13.22
N VAL A 155 55.86 -26.68 12.20
CA VAL A 155 56.27 -26.87 10.81
C VAL A 155 57.12 -25.69 10.39
N TYR A 156 58.37 -25.96 10.00
CA TYR A 156 59.31 -24.93 9.56
C TYR A 156 59.05 -24.56 8.10
N HIS A 157 59.24 -23.29 7.77
CA HIS A 157 59.17 -22.80 6.39
C HIS A 157 60.54 -22.93 5.74
N TYR A 158 60.55 -23.35 4.48
CA TYR A 158 61.76 -23.60 3.70
C TYR A 158 61.81 -22.66 2.50
N ASP A 159 63.02 -22.21 2.12
CA ASP A 159 63.25 -21.44 0.89
C ASP A 159 63.26 -22.36 -0.36
N GLU A 160 63.42 -21.76 -1.54
CA GLU A 160 63.46 -22.48 -2.83
C GLU A 160 64.63 -23.49 -2.92
N GLN A 161 65.64 -23.37 -2.06
CA GLN A 161 66.79 -24.26 -1.96
C GLN A 161 66.63 -25.33 -0.87
N GLY A 162 65.48 -25.38 -0.18
CA GLY A 162 65.19 -26.36 0.86
C GLY A 162 65.81 -26.07 2.22
N ASN A 163 66.32 -24.85 2.46
CA ASN A 163 66.87 -24.44 3.76
C ASN A 163 65.79 -23.77 4.61
N LYS A 164 65.86 -23.95 5.94
CA LYS A 164 64.92 -23.30 6.87
C LYS A 164 65.11 -21.79 6.83
N ILE A 165 64.02 -21.06 6.63
CA ILE A 165 64.05 -19.59 6.58
C ILE A 165 64.31 -19.05 7.99
N TYR A 166 65.42 -18.35 8.19
CA TYR A 166 65.76 -17.71 9.47
C TYR A 166 65.25 -16.26 9.52
N ASP A 167 64.40 -15.96 10.50
CA ASP A 167 63.93 -14.61 10.79
C ASP A 167 64.96 -13.90 11.69
N LYS A 168 65.72 -12.98 11.08
CA LYS A 168 66.79 -12.23 11.75
C LYS A 168 66.26 -11.29 12.83
N GLU A 169 65.05 -10.76 12.70
CA GLU A 169 64.44 -9.84 13.66
C GLU A 169 63.98 -10.60 14.92
N LYS A 170 63.31 -11.74 14.73
CA LYS A 170 62.82 -12.59 15.82
C LYS A 170 63.88 -13.57 16.35
N LYS A 171 65.07 -13.57 15.75
CA LYS A 171 66.20 -14.48 16.06
C LYS A 171 65.77 -15.95 16.12
N THR A 172 64.88 -16.37 15.22
CA THR A 172 64.32 -17.72 15.19
C THR A 172 63.97 -18.15 13.77
N TYR A 173 63.83 -19.45 13.52
CA TYR A 173 63.38 -19.94 12.22
C TYR A 173 61.87 -19.71 12.04
N GLN A 174 61.48 -19.26 10.85
CA GLN A 174 60.08 -19.12 10.47
C GLN A 174 59.39 -20.49 10.54
N CYS A 175 58.25 -20.51 11.22
CA CYS A 175 57.47 -21.71 11.41
C CYS A 175 55.99 -21.37 11.58
N SER A 176 55.13 -22.25 11.12
CA SER A 176 53.72 -22.30 11.48
C SER A 176 53.49 -23.39 12.53
N THR A 177 52.38 -23.26 13.25
CA THR A 177 51.85 -24.33 14.07
C THR A 177 50.73 -25.00 13.31
N GLU A 178 50.87 -26.29 13.02
CA GLU A 178 49.81 -27.09 12.43
C GLU A 178 49.14 -27.93 13.52
N LYS A 179 47.81 -27.91 13.54
CA LYS A 179 47.03 -28.82 14.38
C LYS A 179 47.19 -30.24 13.83
N THR A 180 47.30 -31.21 14.73
CA THR A 180 47.38 -32.63 14.34
C THR A 180 46.00 -33.23 14.04
N THR A 181 44.94 -32.57 14.48
CA THR A 181 43.54 -32.93 14.24
C THR A 181 42.75 -31.68 13.83
N ASP A 182 41.59 -31.87 13.21
CA ASP A 182 40.70 -30.79 12.77
C ASP A 182 39.55 -30.52 13.77
N TRP A 183 39.60 -31.14 14.95
CA TRP A 183 38.55 -31.10 15.98
C TRP A 183 38.23 -29.67 16.47
N ASP A 184 39.18 -28.75 16.32
CA ASP A 184 39.05 -27.33 16.69
C ASP A 184 38.53 -26.44 15.55
N SER A 185 38.31 -26.97 14.34
CA SER A 185 37.88 -26.19 13.17
C SER A 185 36.39 -25.81 13.23
N LYS A 186 36.03 -24.71 12.56
CA LYS A 186 34.63 -24.27 12.45
C LYS A 186 33.84 -25.20 11.53
N GLU A 187 34.49 -25.72 10.50
CA GLU A 187 33.96 -26.64 9.52
C GLU A 187 33.55 -27.94 10.20
N ARG A 188 34.41 -28.49 11.05
CA ARG A 188 34.10 -29.69 11.84
C ARG A 188 32.93 -29.47 12.79
N LEU A 189 32.85 -28.32 13.46
CA LEU A 189 31.70 -27.99 14.31
C LEU A 189 30.38 -27.91 13.52
N LYS A 190 30.40 -27.34 12.32
CA LYS A 190 29.23 -27.32 11.44
C LYS A 190 28.82 -28.73 11.04
N GLN A 191 29.78 -29.57 10.66
CA GLN A 191 29.51 -30.97 10.29
C GLN A 191 28.87 -31.74 11.45
N TRP A 192 29.40 -31.60 12.67
CA TRP A 192 28.80 -32.27 13.84
C TRP A 192 27.35 -31.82 14.08
N ARG A 193 27.09 -30.52 13.97
CA ARG A 193 25.73 -29.95 14.11
C ARG A 193 24.77 -30.50 13.05
N GLU A 194 25.18 -30.49 11.79
CA GLU A 194 24.40 -31.03 10.68
C GLU A 194 24.13 -32.52 10.87
N ASN A 195 25.17 -33.31 11.17
CA ASN A 195 25.05 -34.75 11.41
C ASN A 195 24.10 -35.07 12.57
N TRP A 196 24.04 -34.21 13.59
CA TRP A 196 23.12 -34.41 14.71
C TRP A 196 21.66 -34.19 14.29
N ALA A 197 21.40 -33.16 13.47
CA ALA A 197 20.08 -32.94 12.91
C ALA A 197 19.64 -34.11 12.00
N ILE A 198 20.55 -34.61 11.16
CA ILE A 198 20.32 -35.78 10.30
C ILE A 198 19.98 -37.00 11.16
N ALA A 199 20.82 -37.33 12.14
CA ALA A 199 20.61 -38.50 13.00
C ALA A 199 19.26 -38.44 13.75
N ILE A 200 18.87 -37.27 14.28
CA ILE A 200 17.55 -37.09 14.89
C ILE A 200 16.44 -37.35 13.87
N ASN A 201 16.51 -36.74 12.69
CA ASN A 201 15.47 -36.86 11.66
C ASN A 201 15.33 -38.30 11.19
N ASP A 202 16.43 -39.01 10.94
CA ASP A 202 16.44 -40.42 10.55
C ASP A 202 15.77 -41.30 11.61
N SER A 203 16.06 -41.06 12.89
CA SER A 203 15.41 -41.79 14.00
C SER A 203 13.91 -41.48 14.12
N LEU A 204 13.50 -40.23 13.90
CA LEU A 204 12.08 -39.84 13.92
C LEU A 204 11.32 -40.43 12.72
N GLU A 205 11.94 -40.46 11.54
CA GLU A 205 11.38 -41.04 10.33
C GLU A 205 11.23 -42.56 10.46
N LYS A 206 12.23 -43.27 10.99
CA LYS A 206 12.15 -44.72 11.30
C LYS A 206 10.98 -45.05 12.23
N LYS A 207 10.58 -44.11 13.09
CA LYS A 207 9.42 -44.23 13.98
C LYS A 207 8.09 -43.83 13.33
N GLY A 208 8.10 -43.39 12.07
CA GLY A 208 6.93 -42.93 11.33
C GLY A 208 6.40 -41.55 11.75
N LEU A 209 7.24 -40.73 12.40
CA LEU A 209 6.85 -39.39 12.86
C LEU A 209 7.18 -38.34 11.80
N ASN A 210 6.18 -37.58 11.37
CA ASN A 210 6.36 -36.45 10.45
C ASN A 210 6.81 -35.18 11.20
N ILE A 211 7.95 -35.28 11.88
CA ILE A 211 8.59 -34.20 12.64
C ILE A 211 10.03 -34.09 12.17
N THR A 212 10.47 -32.89 11.81
CA THR A 212 11.86 -32.65 11.41
C THR A 212 12.46 -31.52 12.21
N VAL A 213 13.76 -31.61 12.44
CA VAL A 213 14.59 -30.60 13.09
C VAL A 213 15.71 -30.17 12.16
N THR A 214 16.27 -28.99 12.41
CA THR A 214 17.38 -28.46 11.61
C THR A 214 18.36 -27.71 12.50
N ASP A 215 19.64 -27.78 12.13
CA ASP A 215 20.73 -27.04 12.74
C ASP A 215 20.79 -25.56 12.31
N LYS A 216 20.07 -25.23 11.23
CA LYS A 216 20.03 -23.92 10.58
C LYS A 216 19.23 -22.90 11.39
N SER A 217 19.76 -21.68 11.45
CA SER A 217 19.05 -20.54 12.01
C SER A 217 17.83 -20.13 11.18
N PHE A 218 16.90 -19.38 11.77
CA PHE A 218 15.75 -18.81 11.03
C PHE A 218 16.19 -17.99 9.81
N LYS A 219 17.30 -17.26 9.92
CA LYS A 219 17.89 -16.50 8.82
C LYS A 219 18.32 -17.40 7.66
N GLU A 220 18.98 -18.52 7.95
CA GLU A 220 19.41 -19.50 6.93
C GLU A 220 18.23 -20.26 6.31
N GLN A 221 17.13 -20.40 7.05
CA GLN A 221 15.86 -20.95 6.54
C GLN A 221 15.04 -19.94 5.72
N GLY A 222 15.47 -18.67 5.63
CA GLY A 222 14.70 -17.61 4.98
C GLY A 222 13.43 -17.19 5.72
N LYS A 223 13.31 -17.53 7.01
CA LYS A 223 12.17 -17.15 7.84
C LYS A 223 12.30 -15.70 8.31
N LYS A 224 11.19 -14.96 8.26
CA LYS A 224 11.08 -13.58 8.78
C LYS A 224 10.90 -13.52 10.31
N GLU A 225 10.55 -14.65 10.92
CA GLU A 225 10.39 -14.77 12.37
C GLU A 225 11.68 -14.44 13.12
N LEU A 226 11.53 -13.86 14.31
CA LEU A 226 12.64 -13.61 15.21
C LEU A 226 12.81 -14.79 16.18
N PRO A 227 14.05 -15.29 16.38
CA PRO A 227 14.31 -16.36 17.34
C PRO A 227 14.30 -15.83 18.77
N THR A 228 13.75 -16.61 19.70
CA THR A 228 13.79 -16.28 21.14
C THR A 228 15.21 -16.34 21.70
N LYS A 229 15.51 -15.50 22.70
CA LYS A 229 16.75 -15.55 23.47
C LYS A 229 16.70 -16.62 24.56
N HIS A 230 17.81 -17.32 24.75
CA HIS A 230 17.94 -18.27 25.86
C HIS A 230 17.87 -17.53 27.22
N LEU A 231 16.95 -17.92 28.09
CA LEU A 231 16.73 -17.25 29.38
C LEU A 231 17.95 -17.37 30.32
N GLY A 232 18.57 -18.55 30.38
CA GLY A 232 19.55 -18.92 31.40
C GLY A 232 18.88 -19.37 32.71
N SER A 233 19.62 -20.11 33.54
CA SER A 233 19.05 -20.77 34.73
C SER A 233 18.41 -19.80 35.73
N TYR A 234 19.06 -18.66 35.99
CA TYR A 234 18.55 -17.67 36.95
C TYR A 234 17.25 -17.02 36.46
N ALA A 235 17.23 -16.52 35.23
CA ALA A 235 16.03 -15.92 34.64
C ALA A 235 14.89 -16.94 34.52
N HIS A 236 15.19 -18.19 34.16
CA HIS A 236 14.17 -19.25 34.13
C HIS A 236 13.53 -19.49 35.50
N GLN A 237 14.31 -19.48 36.59
CA GLN A 237 13.76 -19.60 37.95
C GLN A 237 12.91 -18.39 38.35
N LEU A 238 13.25 -17.18 37.91
CA LEU A 238 12.41 -15.99 38.14
C LEU A 238 11.08 -16.13 37.41
N GLU A 239 11.10 -16.50 36.13
CA GLU A 239 9.90 -16.67 35.32
C GLU A 239 8.99 -17.80 35.84
N LEU A 240 9.56 -18.90 36.36
CA LEU A 240 8.78 -19.95 37.04
C LEU A 240 8.06 -19.45 38.29
N LYS A 241 8.60 -18.43 38.96
CA LYS A 241 7.98 -17.77 40.12
C LYS A 241 7.01 -16.65 39.70
N GLY A 242 6.76 -16.47 38.40
CA GLY A 242 5.93 -15.40 37.87
C GLY A 242 6.59 -14.01 37.93
N LEU A 243 7.89 -13.93 38.19
CA LEU A 243 8.64 -12.68 38.21
C LEU A 243 9.26 -12.41 36.83
N PRO A 244 9.16 -11.17 36.31
CA PRO A 244 9.71 -10.84 35.01
C PRO A 244 11.25 -10.88 35.02
N SER A 245 11.82 -11.27 33.90
CA SER A 245 13.24 -11.22 33.60
C SER A 245 13.49 -10.50 32.28
N GLU A 246 14.64 -9.85 32.13
CA GLU A 246 14.99 -9.12 30.91
C GLU A 246 14.87 -9.99 29.64
N ASN A 247 15.44 -11.20 29.66
CA ASN A 247 15.32 -12.14 28.54
C ASN A 247 13.88 -12.66 28.35
N GLY A 248 13.09 -12.75 29.43
CA GLY A 248 11.69 -13.13 29.37
C GLY A 248 10.82 -12.08 28.72
N ASP A 249 11.06 -10.80 29.03
CA ASP A 249 10.39 -9.66 28.39
C ASP A 249 10.72 -9.60 26.90
N ILE A 250 12.00 -9.75 26.55
CA ILE A 250 12.43 -9.82 25.15
C ILE A 250 11.72 -10.98 24.41
N ASN A 251 11.60 -12.14 25.04
CA ASN A 251 10.91 -13.29 24.44
C ASN A 251 9.40 -13.09 24.31
N ARG A 252 8.76 -12.38 25.24
CA ARG A 252 7.34 -12.00 25.13
C ARG A 252 7.12 -11.09 23.91
N GLU A 253 7.98 -10.09 23.72
CA GLU A 253 7.91 -9.19 22.57
C GLU A 253 8.17 -9.91 21.24
N ILE A 254 9.17 -10.80 21.20
CA ILE A 254 9.44 -11.63 20.01
C ILE A 254 8.24 -12.51 19.66
N LYS A 255 7.60 -13.13 20.66
CA LYS A 255 6.39 -13.94 20.45
C LYS A 255 5.24 -13.10 19.88
N LYS A 256 5.00 -11.91 20.43
CA LYS A 256 3.98 -10.97 19.90
C LYS A 256 4.28 -10.58 18.46
N TYR A 257 5.54 -10.26 18.14
CA TYR A 257 5.97 -9.93 16.78
C TYR A 257 5.71 -11.09 15.81
N ASN A 258 6.15 -12.31 16.14
CA ASN A 258 5.95 -13.48 15.28
C ASN A 258 4.45 -13.79 15.08
N GLN A 259 3.60 -13.57 16.11
CA GLN A 259 2.15 -13.72 15.99
C GLN A 259 1.52 -12.70 15.03
N LEU A 260 1.96 -11.44 15.09
CA LEU A 260 1.50 -10.40 14.18
C LEU A 260 1.92 -10.69 12.74
N LEU A 261 3.15 -11.13 12.53
CA LEU A 261 3.66 -11.54 11.23
C LEU A 261 2.80 -12.67 10.63
N TYR A 262 2.50 -13.71 11.41
CA TYR A 262 1.64 -14.80 10.98
C TYR A 262 0.23 -14.30 10.60
N LYS A 263 -0.36 -13.43 11.43
CA LYS A 263 -1.68 -12.86 11.15
C LYS A 263 -1.69 -12.01 9.87
N GLN A 264 -0.63 -11.25 9.62
CA GLN A 264 -0.48 -10.48 8.38
C GLN A 264 -0.43 -11.40 7.16
N GLU A 265 0.38 -12.46 7.20
CA GLU A 265 0.50 -13.41 6.09
C GLU A 265 -0.82 -14.13 5.80
N GLN A 266 -1.62 -14.43 6.83
CA GLN A 266 -2.98 -14.98 6.65
C GLN A 266 -3.92 -13.98 5.97
N LEU A 267 -3.95 -12.73 6.43
CA LEU A 267 -4.78 -11.69 5.82
C LEU A 267 -4.37 -11.40 4.37
N GLU A 268 -3.09 -11.46 4.05
CA GLU A 268 -2.60 -11.32 2.68
C GLU A 268 -3.12 -12.45 1.78
N LYS A 269 -3.05 -13.70 2.23
CA LYS A 269 -3.62 -14.85 1.50
C LYS A 269 -5.13 -14.77 1.33
N GLU A 270 -5.86 -14.45 2.41
CA GLU A 270 -7.32 -14.28 2.35
C GLU A 270 -7.71 -13.18 1.34
N ASN A 271 -6.96 -12.08 1.29
CA ASN A 271 -7.19 -11.02 0.31
C ASN A 271 -6.84 -11.46 -1.11
N GLU A 272 -5.77 -12.23 -1.31
CA GLU A 272 -5.43 -12.79 -2.61
C GLU A 272 -6.52 -13.75 -3.13
N GLU A 273 -7.02 -14.63 -2.26
CA GLU A 273 -8.12 -15.56 -2.59
C GLU A 273 -9.41 -14.81 -2.91
N LYS A 274 -9.76 -13.80 -2.11
CA LYS A 274 -10.92 -12.92 -2.40
C LYS A 274 -10.76 -12.20 -3.73
N ASN A 275 -9.57 -11.66 -4.02
CA ASN A 275 -9.33 -10.97 -5.29
C ASN A 275 -9.35 -11.90 -6.51
N GLN A 276 -8.99 -13.18 -6.34
CA GLN A 276 -9.06 -14.18 -7.42
C GLN A 276 -10.49 -14.65 -7.70
N THR A 277 -11.33 -14.69 -6.66
CA THR A 277 -12.70 -15.20 -6.74
C THR A 277 -13.75 -14.12 -7.00
N ASN A 278 -13.48 -12.85 -6.66
CA ASN A 278 -14.37 -11.73 -6.90
C ASN A 278 -14.23 -11.23 -8.37
N PRO A 279 -15.27 -11.40 -9.21
CA PRO A 279 -15.25 -10.96 -10.60
C PRO A 279 -15.28 -9.41 -10.74
N PHE A 280 -15.59 -8.69 -9.67
CA PHE A 280 -15.74 -7.24 -9.62
C PHE A 280 -14.54 -6.58 -8.92
N THR A 281 -13.33 -6.89 -9.37
CA THR A 281 -12.09 -6.27 -8.90
C THR A 281 -11.38 -5.52 -10.03
N ARG A 282 -10.58 -4.50 -9.67
CA ARG A 282 -9.79 -3.76 -10.66
C ARG A 282 -8.63 -4.61 -11.17
N HIS A 283 -8.56 -4.78 -12.49
CA HIS A 283 -7.57 -5.64 -13.12
C HIS A 283 -6.44 -4.84 -13.77
N PHE A 284 -5.32 -4.76 -13.05
CA PHE A 284 -4.07 -4.18 -13.52
C PHE A 284 -3.07 -5.27 -13.89
N THR A 285 -2.40 -5.09 -15.03
CA THR A 285 -1.24 -5.92 -15.41
C THR A 285 -0.11 -5.76 -14.40
N PRO A 286 0.82 -6.73 -14.27
CA PRO A 286 1.96 -6.60 -13.36
C PRO A 286 2.79 -5.33 -13.60
N LYS A 287 2.89 -4.88 -14.86
CA LYS A 287 3.57 -3.64 -15.23
C LYS A 287 2.82 -2.41 -14.72
N GLU A 288 1.51 -2.35 -14.89
CA GLU A 288 0.67 -1.25 -14.39
C GLU A 288 0.70 -1.18 -12.86
N LYS A 289 0.65 -2.33 -12.15
CA LYS A 289 0.78 -2.37 -10.68
C LYS A 289 2.09 -1.75 -10.19
N ARG A 290 3.21 -2.04 -10.86
CA ARG A 290 4.51 -1.43 -10.54
C ARG A 290 4.48 0.08 -10.75
N ILE A 291 3.99 0.55 -11.90
CA ILE A 291 3.89 1.98 -12.19
C ILE A 291 3.00 2.69 -11.16
N LEU A 292 1.83 2.12 -10.82
CA LEU A 292 0.94 2.67 -9.79
C LEU A 292 1.60 2.72 -8.42
N SER A 293 2.41 1.72 -8.06
CA SER A 293 3.18 1.73 -6.81
C SER A 293 4.21 2.86 -6.78
N ASP A 294 4.91 3.08 -7.88
CA ASP A 294 5.92 4.14 -7.99
C ASP A 294 5.26 5.53 -7.95
N LEU A 295 4.17 5.72 -8.70
CA LEU A 295 3.36 6.95 -8.67
C LEU A 295 2.76 7.22 -7.28
N SER A 296 2.32 6.17 -6.56
CA SER A 296 1.81 6.31 -5.19
C SER A 296 2.87 6.87 -4.24
N LYS A 297 4.11 6.38 -4.35
CA LYS A 297 5.25 6.88 -3.56
C LYS A 297 5.60 8.33 -3.92
N GLU A 298 5.62 8.64 -5.22
CA GLU A 298 5.92 9.99 -5.70
C GLU A 298 4.88 11.03 -5.25
N LEU A 299 3.60 10.66 -5.34
CA LEU A 299 2.50 11.54 -4.96
C LEU A 299 2.22 11.55 -3.45
N ASN A 300 2.75 10.56 -2.72
CA ASN A 300 2.48 10.29 -1.30
C ASN A 300 0.98 10.18 -1.00
N VAL A 301 0.24 9.50 -1.88
CA VAL A 301 -1.19 9.22 -1.75
C VAL A 301 -1.50 7.83 -2.29
N PHE A 302 -2.54 7.21 -1.74
CA PHE A 302 -3.13 6.03 -2.36
C PHE A 302 -3.74 6.41 -3.72
N ILE A 303 -3.47 5.62 -4.76
CA ILE A 303 -3.94 5.91 -6.11
C ILE A 303 -5.39 5.44 -6.26
N SER A 304 -6.30 6.38 -6.06
CA SER A 304 -7.72 6.26 -6.41
C SER A 304 -8.21 7.57 -7.01
N PHE A 305 -9.32 7.54 -7.74
CA PHE A 305 -9.84 8.74 -8.41
C PHE A 305 -10.10 9.90 -7.45
N GLU A 306 -10.78 9.63 -6.33
CA GLU A 306 -11.06 10.62 -5.28
C GLU A 306 -9.77 11.27 -4.76
N LYS A 307 -8.75 10.46 -4.42
CA LYS A 307 -7.48 10.96 -3.88
C LYS A 307 -6.65 11.71 -4.91
N LEU A 308 -6.72 11.31 -6.18
CA LEU A 308 -6.08 12.04 -7.28
C LEU A 308 -6.76 13.40 -7.50
N GLU A 309 -8.09 13.48 -7.38
CA GLU A 309 -8.84 14.74 -7.53
C GLU A 309 -8.52 15.72 -6.39
N ASP A 310 -8.48 15.23 -5.14
CA ASP A 310 -7.99 16.00 -3.99
C ASP A 310 -6.56 16.51 -4.20
N LYS A 311 -5.68 15.63 -4.71
CA LYS A 311 -4.29 15.99 -5.03
C LYS A 311 -4.24 17.09 -6.10
N LYS A 312 -5.04 17.00 -7.17
CA LYS A 312 -5.14 18.05 -8.20
C LYS A 312 -5.58 19.39 -7.62
N ARG A 313 -6.61 19.40 -6.77
CA ARG A 313 -7.11 20.61 -6.10
C ARG A 313 -6.00 21.26 -5.27
N MET A 314 -5.29 20.46 -4.48
CA MET A 314 -4.16 20.92 -3.67
C MET A 314 -3.04 21.50 -4.54
N LEU A 315 -2.64 20.82 -5.61
CA LEU A 315 -1.61 21.29 -6.54
C LEU A 315 -2.00 22.59 -7.25
N ASN A 316 -3.28 22.76 -7.59
CA ASN A 316 -3.78 24.01 -8.15
C ASN A 316 -3.71 25.16 -7.15
N ASN A 317 -4.10 24.94 -5.90
CA ASN A 317 -4.00 25.95 -4.85
C ASN A 317 -2.54 26.35 -4.59
N TRP A 318 -1.63 25.38 -4.54
CA TRP A 318 -0.21 25.63 -4.39
C TRP A 318 0.38 26.37 -5.59
N LYS A 319 -0.02 26.01 -6.83
CA LYS A 319 0.40 26.73 -8.04
C LYS A 319 -0.01 28.20 -7.96
N ASN A 320 -1.27 28.47 -7.61
CA ASN A 320 -1.78 29.84 -7.50
C ASN A 320 -1.04 30.64 -6.43
N SER A 321 -0.74 30.02 -5.28
CA SER A 321 0.04 30.65 -4.22
C SER A 321 1.48 30.95 -4.65
N ALA A 322 2.13 30.01 -5.34
CA ALA A 322 3.49 30.18 -5.85
C ALA A 322 3.57 31.30 -6.89
N LEU A 323 2.62 31.35 -7.84
CA LEU A 323 2.52 32.43 -8.83
C LEU A 323 2.27 33.79 -8.18
N ALA A 324 1.41 33.86 -7.16
CA ALA A 324 1.16 35.10 -6.43
C ALA A 324 2.43 35.61 -5.73
N LYS A 325 3.22 34.71 -5.12
CA LYS A 325 4.51 35.06 -4.53
C LYS A 325 5.53 35.49 -5.57
N GLN A 326 5.61 34.79 -6.71
CA GLN A 326 6.49 35.14 -7.83
C GLN A 326 6.18 36.52 -8.42
N ALA A 327 4.92 36.97 -8.36
CA ALA A 327 4.54 38.33 -8.77
C ALA A 327 4.89 39.39 -7.72
N MET A 328 5.09 39.01 -6.46
CA MET A 328 5.44 39.91 -5.34
C MET A 328 6.95 39.98 -5.06
N THR A 329 7.71 38.96 -5.47
CA THR A 329 9.18 38.90 -5.37
C THR A 329 9.80 38.90 -6.77
N ASN A 330 11.04 39.36 -6.96
CA ASN A 330 11.70 39.41 -8.28
C ASN A 330 12.07 37.99 -8.84
N GLY A 331 11.06 37.16 -9.08
CA GLY A 331 11.03 36.09 -10.09
C GLY A 331 11.78 34.78 -9.83
N GLN A 332 12.88 34.77 -9.06
CA GLN A 332 13.82 33.63 -9.11
C GLN A 332 13.56 32.50 -8.09
N GLU A 333 12.96 32.77 -6.92
CA GLU A 333 12.85 31.76 -5.85
C GLU A 333 11.71 30.72 -6.06
N GLN A 334 10.75 30.99 -6.95
CA GLN A 334 9.56 30.14 -7.10
C GLN A 334 9.64 29.12 -8.25
N GLU A 335 10.62 29.24 -9.15
CA GLU A 335 10.81 28.33 -10.29
C GLU A 335 10.96 26.85 -9.89
N PRO A 336 11.76 26.48 -8.86
CA PRO A 336 11.87 25.08 -8.44
C PRO A 336 10.55 24.51 -7.88
N ILE A 337 9.77 25.34 -7.20
CA ILE A 337 8.47 24.95 -6.62
C ILE A 337 7.46 24.71 -7.75
N LEU A 338 7.42 25.61 -8.75
CA LEU A 338 6.57 25.47 -9.93
C LEU A 338 6.94 24.24 -10.76
N SER A 339 8.24 23.94 -10.91
CA SER A 339 8.71 22.71 -11.56
C SER A 339 8.21 21.47 -10.81
N LYS A 340 8.39 21.41 -9.49
CA LYS A 340 7.93 20.27 -8.69
C LYS A 340 6.40 20.08 -8.75
N ILE A 341 5.64 21.18 -8.79
CA ILE A 341 4.18 21.13 -8.98
C ILE A 341 3.83 20.57 -10.36
N LYS A 342 4.60 20.95 -11.40
CA LYS A 342 4.42 20.42 -12.75
C LYS A 342 4.67 18.92 -12.79
N ASP A 343 5.78 18.44 -12.22
CA ASP A 343 6.12 17.01 -12.17
C ASP A 343 5.01 16.21 -11.46
N GLN A 344 4.53 16.69 -10.30
CA GLN A 344 3.42 16.05 -9.59
C GLN A 344 2.11 16.06 -10.38
N LYS A 345 1.85 17.09 -11.21
CA LYS A 345 0.68 17.10 -12.09
C LYS A 345 0.80 16.07 -13.20
N GLU A 346 1.98 15.91 -13.79
CA GLU A 346 2.26 14.88 -14.79
C GLU A 346 2.10 13.48 -14.20
N ALA A 347 2.60 13.24 -12.98
CA ALA A 347 2.41 11.98 -12.27
C ALA A 347 0.92 11.67 -11.99
N VAL A 348 0.14 12.68 -11.60
CA VAL A 348 -1.33 12.53 -11.45
C VAL A 348 -1.98 12.17 -12.78
N GLU A 349 -1.62 12.84 -13.88
CA GLU A 349 -2.16 12.57 -15.21
C GLU A 349 -1.83 11.15 -15.67
N GLN A 350 -0.60 10.69 -15.44
CA GLN A 350 -0.20 9.32 -15.74
C GLN A 350 -1.02 8.29 -14.94
N ALA A 351 -1.25 8.54 -13.66
CA ALA A 351 -2.08 7.67 -12.82
C ALA A 351 -3.52 7.60 -13.36
N GLU A 352 -4.11 8.74 -13.72
CA GLU A 352 -5.45 8.78 -14.31
C GLU A 352 -5.55 8.04 -15.65
N ILE A 353 -4.54 8.17 -16.52
CA ILE A 353 -4.51 7.44 -17.79
C ILE A 353 -4.56 5.94 -17.53
N LEU A 354 -3.81 5.43 -16.55
CA LEU A 354 -3.82 4.01 -16.20
C LEU A 354 -5.16 3.56 -15.65
N LEU A 355 -5.72 4.31 -14.71
CA LEU A 355 -7.02 3.97 -14.14
C LEU A 355 -8.15 4.05 -15.20
N ASN A 356 -8.09 5.00 -16.13
CA ASN A 356 -9.05 5.13 -17.22
C ASN A 356 -8.96 3.96 -18.19
N LYS A 357 -7.74 3.53 -18.55
CA LYS A 357 -7.54 2.34 -19.39
C LYS A 357 -8.08 1.09 -18.71
N GLU A 358 -7.87 0.96 -17.41
CA GLU A 358 -8.41 -0.15 -16.64
C GLU A 358 -9.94 -0.11 -16.61
N ALA A 359 -10.55 1.04 -16.34
CA ALA A 359 -12.00 1.21 -16.38
C ALA A 359 -12.59 0.86 -17.75
N GLN A 360 -11.94 1.27 -18.85
CA GLN A 360 -12.38 0.90 -20.21
C GLN A 360 -12.34 -0.61 -20.45
N ARG A 361 -11.29 -1.30 -19.97
CA ARG A 361 -11.19 -2.76 -20.08
C ARG A 361 -12.27 -3.44 -19.24
N PHE A 362 -12.50 -2.96 -18.02
CA PHE A 362 -13.54 -3.46 -17.14
C PHE A 362 -14.92 -3.35 -17.80
N ILE A 363 -15.28 -2.17 -18.31
CA ILE A 363 -16.58 -1.96 -18.97
C ILE A 363 -16.70 -2.80 -20.24
N SER A 364 -15.64 -2.91 -21.04
CA SER A 364 -15.67 -3.74 -22.26
C SER A 364 -15.89 -5.22 -21.95
N ALA A 365 -15.39 -5.70 -20.80
CA ALA A 365 -15.55 -7.09 -20.37
C ALA A 365 -16.92 -7.36 -19.74
N HIS A 366 -17.43 -6.43 -18.92
CA HIS A 366 -18.61 -6.65 -18.09
C HIS A 366 -19.90 -6.02 -18.64
N TYR A 367 -19.80 -4.98 -19.46
CA TYR A 367 -20.92 -4.22 -20.04
C TYR A 367 -20.81 -4.11 -21.57
N PRO A 368 -20.91 -5.23 -22.31
CA PRO A 368 -20.64 -5.26 -23.76
C PRO A 368 -21.60 -4.42 -24.60
N LYS A 369 -22.77 -4.07 -24.06
CA LYS A 369 -23.77 -3.20 -24.71
C LYS A 369 -23.44 -1.70 -24.58
N VAL A 370 -22.51 -1.33 -23.69
CA VAL A 370 -22.13 0.07 -23.46
C VAL A 370 -21.03 0.45 -24.44
N ASN A 371 -21.25 1.52 -25.20
CA ASN A 371 -20.23 2.06 -26.10
C ASN A 371 -19.16 2.81 -25.30
N THR A 372 -18.07 2.13 -24.96
CA THR A 372 -16.96 2.68 -24.17
C THR A 372 -16.29 3.91 -24.80
N ASN A 373 -16.34 4.05 -26.13
CA ASN A 373 -15.77 5.21 -26.82
C ASN A 373 -16.62 6.48 -26.67
N ALA A 374 -17.90 6.33 -26.34
CA ALA A 374 -18.80 7.45 -26.09
C ALA A 374 -18.77 7.93 -24.62
N LEU A 375 -18.12 7.17 -23.72
CA LEU A 375 -18.05 7.50 -22.31
C LEU A 375 -16.94 8.51 -22.03
N SER A 376 -17.26 9.51 -21.20
CA SER A 376 -16.21 10.30 -20.56
C SER A 376 -15.46 9.45 -19.53
N PRO A 377 -14.21 9.84 -19.17
CA PRO A 377 -13.51 9.23 -18.06
C PRO A 377 -14.35 9.23 -16.78
N TYR A 378 -15.04 10.32 -16.47
CA TYR A 378 -15.88 10.41 -15.26
C TYR A 378 -16.99 9.35 -15.25
N MET A 379 -17.73 9.22 -16.34
CA MET A 379 -18.82 8.24 -16.46
C MET A 379 -18.31 6.80 -16.35
N ALA A 380 -17.19 6.49 -17.02
CA ALA A 380 -16.59 5.16 -16.95
C ALA A 380 -16.15 4.79 -15.52
N ARG A 381 -15.59 5.76 -14.79
CA ARG A 381 -15.16 5.59 -13.40
C ARG A 381 -16.34 5.27 -12.49
N GLU A 382 -17.39 6.09 -12.57
CA GLU A 382 -18.55 5.97 -11.71
C GLU A 382 -19.24 4.61 -11.89
N LEU A 383 -19.37 4.14 -13.13
CA LEU A 383 -19.95 2.82 -13.40
C LEU A 383 -19.10 1.70 -12.79
N VAL A 384 -17.78 1.76 -12.95
CA VAL A 384 -16.85 0.75 -12.40
C VAL A 384 -16.86 0.78 -10.88
N ASP A 385 -16.74 1.96 -10.26
CA ASP A 385 -16.71 2.10 -8.80
C ASP A 385 -18.02 1.61 -8.17
N LYS A 386 -19.18 1.93 -8.76
CA LYS A 386 -20.46 1.38 -8.29
C LYS A 386 -20.57 -0.13 -8.45
N THR A 387 -20.04 -0.69 -9.54
CA THR A 387 -20.04 -2.14 -9.77
C THR A 387 -19.20 -2.86 -8.72
N ILE A 388 -18.00 -2.33 -8.45
CA ILE A 388 -17.07 -2.89 -7.47
C ILE A 388 -17.63 -2.74 -6.06
N HIS A 389 -18.16 -1.57 -5.71
CA HIS A 389 -18.70 -1.30 -4.38
C HIS A 389 -19.90 -2.18 -4.03
N ASN A 390 -20.80 -2.40 -4.99
CA ASN A 390 -22.00 -3.22 -4.78
C ASN A 390 -21.76 -4.71 -5.07
N GLU A 391 -20.57 -5.09 -5.54
CA GLU A 391 -20.22 -6.45 -5.95
C GLU A 391 -21.26 -7.11 -6.88
N GLN A 392 -21.82 -6.32 -7.82
CA GLN A 392 -22.84 -6.79 -8.76
C GLN A 392 -22.83 -6.01 -10.08
N LEU A 393 -23.20 -6.67 -11.18
CA LEU A 393 -23.46 -6.00 -12.46
C LEU A 393 -24.84 -5.38 -12.47
N PHE A 394 -24.93 -4.19 -13.05
CA PHE A 394 -26.20 -3.51 -13.31
C PHE A 394 -26.81 -4.00 -14.62
N ASP A 395 -28.13 -4.06 -14.69
CA ASP A 395 -28.81 -4.31 -15.95
C ASP A 395 -28.62 -3.13 -16.94
N LEU A 396 -29.10 -3.28 -18.18
CA LEU A 396 -28.94 -2.24 -19.20
C LEU A 396 -29.54 -0.90 -18.77
N LYS A 397 -30.69 -0.96 -18.08
CA LYS A 397 -31.49 0.20 -17.72
C LYS A 397 -30.89 0.93 -16.52
N GLU A 398 -30.48 0.20 -15.50
CA GLU A 398 -29.72 0.72 -14.37
C GLU A 398 -28.40 1.33 -14.83
N THR A 399 -27.71 0.69 -15.78
CA THR A 399 -26.47 1.20 -16.37
C THR A 399 -26.71 2.54 -17.08
N GLU A 400 -27.74 2.64 -17.93
CA GLU A 400 -28.12 3.88 -18.62
C GLU A 400 -28.44 5.00 -17.61
N GLN A 401 -29.17 4.70 -16.54
CA GLN A 401 -29.49 5.67 -15.49
C GLN A 401 -28.26 6.15 -14.73
N ILE A 402 -27.34 5.23 -14.38
CA ILE A 402 -26.06 5.58 -13.74
C ILE A 402 -25.28 6.53 -14.65
N LEU A 403 -25.07 6.15 -15.92
CA LEU A 403 -24.29 6.93 -16.88
C LEU A 403 -24.91 8.31 -17.12
N PHE A 404 -26.23 8.39 -17.28
CA PHE A 404 -26.94 9.65 -17.46
C PHE A 404 -26.77 10.58 -16.25
N LYS A 405 -26.88 10.04 -15.04
CA LYS A 405 -26.65 10.80 -13.81
C LYS A 405 -25.20 11.27 -13.69
N SER A 406 -24.23 10.40 -13.97
CA SER A 406 -22.80 10.73 -13.94
C SER A 406 -22.47 11.86 -14.92
N GLN A 407 -23.07 11.84 -16.11
CA GLN A 407 -22.88 12.90 -17.10
C GLN A 407 -23.36 14.27 -16.59
N GLN A 408 -24.48 14.31 -15.88
CA GLN A 408 -24.97 15.56 -15.25
C GLN A 408 -24.04 16.05 -14.14
N GLN A 409 -23.55 15.14 -13.30
CA GLN A 409 -22.62 15.49 -12.22
C GLN A 409 -21.31 16.04 -12.79
N GLU A 410 -20.77 15.39 -13.83
CA GLU A 410 -19.59 15.86 -14.55
C GLU A 410 -19.81 17.26 -15.15
N LEU A 411 -20.96 17.47 -15.81
CA LEU A 411 -21.30 18.77 -16.38
C LEU A 411 -21.38 19.84 -15.29
N SER A 412 -22.10 19.59 -14.20
CA SER A 412 -22.25 20.54 -13.08
C SER A 412 -20.91 20.88 -12.43
N HIS A 413 -20.05 19.87 -12.22
CA HIS A 413 -18.70 20.06 -11.71
C HIS A 413 -17.85 20.93 -12.64
N ASN A 414 -17.83 20.60 -13.94
CA ASN A 414 -17.06 21.34 -14.94
C ASN A 414 -17.56 22.79 -15.10
N LEU A 415 -18.87 23.02 -15.04
CA LEU A 415 -19.45 24.35 -15.07
C LEU A 415 -19.06 25.14 -13.82
N SER A 416 -19.09 24.52 -12.65
CA SER A 416 -18.69 25.17 -11.40
C SER A 416 -17.22 25.59 -11.43
N LEU A 417 -16.34 24.75 -11.98
CA LEU A 417 -14.93 25.09 -12.20
C LEU A 417 -14.75 26.25 -13.20
N LEU A 418 -15.50 26.23 -14.30
CA LEU A 418 -15.44 27.26 -15.35
C LEU A 418 -15.93 28.63 -14.83
N LEU A 419 -17.07 28.63 -14.14
CA LEU A 419 -17.75 29.83 -13.65
C LEU A 419 -17.12 30.39 -12.37
N LYS A 420 -16.43 29.54 -11.60
CA LYS A 420 -15.98 29.81 -10.21
C LYS A 420 -17.15 30.08 -9.26
N ASP A 421 -18.31 29.51 -9.56
CA ASP A 421 -19.57 29.70 -8.84
C ASP A 421 -20.46 28.48 -9.13
N PRO A 422 -21.27 27.98 -8.18
CA PRO A 422 -22.14 26.83 -8.44
C PRO A 422 -23.10 27.10 -9.60
N TYR A 423 -23.21 26.13 -10.50
CA TYR A 423 -24.23 26.15 -11.54
C TYR A 423 -25.61 25.88 -10.92
N ILE A 424 -26.56 26.79 -11.16
CA ILE A 424 -27.94 26.70 -10.65
C ILE A 424 -28.94 26.47 -11.77
N SER A 425 -28.97 27.36 -12.78
CA SER A 425 -29.86 27.24 -13.94
C SER A 425 -29.37 28.07 -15.13
N VAL A 426 -29.87 27.78 -16.33
CA VAL A 426 -29.63 28.62 -17.52
C VAL A 426 -30.16 30.03 -17.31
N ARG A 427 -31.29 30.16 -16.60
CA ARG A 427 -31.90 31.46 -16.28
C ARG A 427 -30.96 32.33 -15.45
N VAL A 428 -30.47 31.82 -14.32
CA VAL A 428 -29.55 32.55 -13.42
C VAL A 428 -28.27 32.93 -14.17
N MET A 429 -27.74 32.05 -15.02
CA MET A 429 -26.56 32.37 -15.83
C MET A 429 -26.81 33.49 -16.84
N LYS A 430 -27.99 33.50 -17.50
CA LYS A 430 -28.36 34.58 -18.43
C LYS A 430 -28.51 35.93 -17.72
N GLU A 431 -29.06 35.95 -16.51
CA GLU A 431 -29.14 37.18 -15.72
C GLU A 431 -27.75 37.71 -15.36
N LYS A 432 -26.84 36.83 -14.93
CA LYS A 432 -25.43 37.19 -14.66
C LYS A 432 -24.72 37.68 -15.91
N LEU A 433 -24.96 37.05 -17.07
CA LEU A 433 -24.45 37.49 -18.36
C LEU A 433 -24.94 38.90 -18.71
N ASN A 434 -26.25 39.15 -18.62
CA ASN A 434 -26.86 40.45 -18.92
C ASN A 434 -26.29 41.57 -18.00
N LYS A 435 -26.12 41.28 -16.71
CA LYS A 435 -25.49 42.21 -15.76
C LYS A 435 -24.05 42.52 -16.17
N GLN A 436 -23.28 41.50 -16.58
CA GLN A 436 -21.90 41.68 -17.02
C GLN A 436 -21.80 42.45 -18.35
N GLU A 437 -22.72 42.23 -19.28
CA GLU A 437 -22.82 42.98 -20.54
C GLU A 437 -23.14 44.46 -20.29
N ALA A 438 -24.01 44.77 -19.33
CA ALA A 438 -24.29 46.15 -18.92
C ALA A 438 -23.05 46.85 -18.35
N ILE A 439 -22.26 46.13 -17.53
CA ILE A 439 -20.97 46.62 -17.01
C ILE A 439 -20.01 46.89 -18.17
N LEU A 440 -19.88 45.96 -19.12
CA LEU A 440 -19.02 46.13 -20.29
C LEU A 440 -19.41 47.34 -21.11
N LYS A 441 -20.71 47.51 -21.40
CA LYS A 441 -21.23 48.64 -22.18
C LYS A 441 -20.89 49.97 -21.51
N THR A 442 -21.12 50.07 -20.19
CA THR A 442 -20.80 51.25 -19.39
C THR A 442 -19.30 51.54 -19.37
N PHE A 443 -18.48 50.50 -19.23
CA PHE A 443 -17.02 50.63 -19.25
C PHE A 443 -16.50 51.10 -20.62
N CYS A 444 -17.04 50.53 -21.70
CA CYS A 444 -16.65 50.91 -23.06
C CYS A 444 -16.99 52.37 -23.36
N ALA A 445 -18.20 52.81 -22.98
CA ALA A 445 -18.62 54.20 -23.12
C ALA A 445 -17.74 55.17 -22.32
N LYS A 446 -17.30 54.77 -21.11
CA LYS A 446 -16.43 55.60 -20.25
C LYS A 446 -15.01 55.77 -20.81
N HIS A 447 -14.48 54.77 -21.49
CA HIS A 447 -13.10 54.72 -21.96
C HIS A 447 -12.94 54.87 -23.48
N ASP A 448 -14.02 55.23 -24.19
CA ASP A 448 -14.08 55.34 -25.66
C ASP A 448 -13.56 54.09 -26.38
N ILE A 449 -13.95 52.92 -25.86
CA ILE A 449 -13.58 51.62 -26.44
C ILE A 449 -14.68 51.18 -27.40
N GLN A 450 -14.30 50.92 -28.65
CA GLN A 450 -15.16 50.36 -29.68
C GLN A 450 -14.89 48.86 -29.83
N LEU A 451 -15.86 48.02 -29.49
CA LEU A 451 -15.67 46.57 -29.45
C LEU A 451 -15.33 45.96 -30.82
N GLU A 452 -15.76 46.58 -31.91
CA GLU A 452 -15.44 46.14 -33.27
C GLU A 452 -14.00 46.50 -33.70
N ASN A 453 -13.33 47.40 -32.98
CA ASN A 453 -12.01 47.91 -33.32
C ASN A 453 -10.95 47.49 -32.28
N LYS A 454 -10.11 46.50 -32.64
CA LYS A 454 -9.01 46.03 -31.78
C LYS A 454 -8.06 47.14 -31.35
N GLU A 455 -7.86 48.15 -32.18
CA GLU A 455 -6.95 49.24 -31.90
C GLU A 455 -7.47 50.17 -30.80
N SER A 456 -8.79 50.27 -30.60
CA SER A 456 -9.35 51.13 -29.55
C SER A 456 -9.04 50.58 -28.15
N VAL A 457 -8.84 49.27 -28.01
CA VAL A 457 -8.39 48.63 -26.76
C VAL A 457 -6.87 48.71 -26.64
N ALA A 458 -6.13 48.50 -27.75
CA ALA A 458 -4.67 48.50 -27.77
C ALA A 458 -4.06 49.86 -27.39
N ARG A 459 -4.76 50.97 -27.69
CA ARG A 459 -4.33 52.35 -27.39
C ARG A 459 -4.58 52.78 -25.93
N GLN A 460 -5.28 51.98 -25.13
CA GLN A 460 -5.58 52.28 -23.74
C GLN A 460 -4.38 52.05 -22.80
N SER A 461 -4.42 52.63 -21.60
CA SER A 461 -3.43 52.36 -20.56
C SER A 461 -3.47 50.89 -20.11
N ASP A 462 -2.37 50.39 -19.56
CA ASP A 462 -2.28 49.00 -19.08
C ASP A 462 -3.29 48.70 -17.96
N GLU A 463 -3.61 49.70 -17.14
CA GLU A 463 -4.64 49.63 -16.11
C GLU A 463 -6.04 49.43 -16.72
N VAL A 464 -6.38 50.20 -17.75
CA VAL A 464 -7.65 50.10 -18.47
C VAL A 464 -7.74 48.78 -19.23
N LYS A 465 -6.66 48.32 -19.87
CA LYS A 465 -6.58 47.00 -20.52
C LYS A 465 -6.80 45.86 -19.52
N LYS A 466 -6.19 45.94 -18.34
CA LYS A 466 -6.35 44.94 -17.27
C LYS A 466 -7.79 44.94 -16.71
N ALA A 467 -8.38 46.11 -16.50
CA ALA A 467 -9.79 46.23 -16.08
C ALA A 467 -10.74 45.69 -17.16
N PHE A 468 -10.50 46.01 -18.44
CA PHE A 468 -11.25 45.49 -19.57
C PHE A 468 -11.18 43.95 -19.65
N GLN A 469 -9.99 43.38 -19.50
CA GLN A 469 -9.80 41.92 -19.40
C GLN A 469 -10.60 41.31 -18.24
N GLY A 470 -10.58 41.96 -17.07
CA GLY A 470 -11.34 41.53 -15.90
C GLY A 470 -12.86 41.51 -16.11
N ILE A 471 -13.38 42.37 -17.00
CA ILE A 471 -14.81 42.41 -17.36
C ILE A 471 -15.15 41.38 -18.44
N ILE A 472 -14.30 41.21 -19.45
CA ILE A 472 -14.52 40.29 -20.59
C ILE A 472 -14.39 38.82 -20.17
N GLN A 473 -13.47 38.48 -19.27
CA GLN A 473 -13.23 37.09 -18.85
C GLN A 473 -14.47 36.40 -18.25
N PRO A 474 -15.18 36.99 -17.25
CA PRO A 474 -16.44 36.43 -16.76
C PRO A 474 -17.51 36.30 -17.85
N LEU A 475 -17.60 37.30 -18.73
CA LEU A 475 -18.60 37.34 -19.80
C LEU A 475 -18.43 36.16 -20.76
N ALA A 476 -17.19 35.90 -21.20
CA ALA A 476 -16.87 34.74 -22.03
C ALA A 476 -17.12 33.39 -21.33
N ARG A 477 -16.85 33.30 -20.01
CA ARG A 477 -17.14 32.09 -19.22
C ARG A 477 -18.64 31.80 -19.17
N TYR A 478 -19.48 32.82 -18.92
CA TYR A 478 -20.93 32.65 -18.92
C TYR A 478 -21.47 32.23 -20.28
N GLU A 479 -20.99 32.84 -21.38
CA GLU A 479 -21.40 32.40 -22.72
C GLU A 479 -21.00 30.95 -23.01
N MET A 480 -19.77 30.57 -22.69
CA MET A 480 -19.27 29.21 -22.91
C MET A 480 -20.07 28.20 -22.10
N ALA A 481 -20.36 28.52 -20.83
CA ALA A 481 -21.22 27.72 -19.96
C ALA A 481 -22.64 27.56 -20.54
N ILE A 482 -23.27 28.65 -20.96
CA ILE A 482 -24.62 28.62 -21.57
C ILE A 482 -24.61 27.78 -22.85
N LYS A 483 -23.60 27.92 -23.71
CA LYS A 483 -23.44 27.11 -24.94
C LYS A 483 -23.29 25.63 -24.61
N ALA A 484 -22.45 25.28 -23.62
CA ALA A 484 -22.25 23.90 -23.18
C ALA A 484 -23.55 23.28 -22.63
N VAL A 485 -24.27 24.01 -21.77
CA VAL A 485 -25.55 23.56 -21.20
C VAL A 485 -26.63 23.42 -22.28
N HIS A 486 -26.73 24.37 -23.20
CA HIS A 486 -27.67 24.26 -24.33
C HIS A 486 -27.37 23.03 -25.19
N TYR A 487 -26.10 22.78 -25.52
CA TYR A 487 -25.70 21.58 -26.27
C TYR A 487 -26.07 20.30 -25.54
N TYR A 488 -25.80 20.25 -24.23
CA TYR A 488 -26.18 19.13 -23.37
C TYR A 488 -27.70 18.91 -23.37
N HIS A 489 -28.49 19.95 -23.17
CA HIS A 489 -29.95 19.84 -23.21
C HIS A 489 -30.47 19.38 -24.58
N GLU A 490 -29.95 19.93 -25.68
CA GLU A 490 -30.36 19.54 -27.03
C GLU A 490 -30.04 18.09 -27.36
N THR A 491 -28.94 17.57 -26.82
CA THR A 491 -28.53 16.17 -26.98
C THR A 491 -29.40 15.26 -26.11
N THR A 492 -29.62 15.64 -24.85
CA THR A 492 -30.46 14.90 -23.90
C THR A 492 -31.89 14.74 -24.42
N ILE A 493 -32.49 15.84 -24.90
CA ILE A 493 -33.85 15.83 -25.48
C ILE A 493 -33.87 15.01 -26.77
N LYS A 494 -32.82 15.04 -27.59
CA LYS A 494 -32.75 14.22 -28.81
C LYS A 494 -32.84 12.73 -28.50
N GLU A 495 -32.13 12.32 -27.46
CA GLU A 495 -31.98 10.92 -27.09
C GLU A 495 -33.24 10.39 -26.41
N HIS A 496 -33.82 11.16 -25.48
CA HIS A 496 -34.93 10.70 -24.65
C HIS A 496 -36.31 11.11 -25.17
N LEU A 497 -36.41 12.19 -25.95
CA LEU A 497 -37.65 12.75 -26.48
C LEU A 497 -37.51 13.09 -27.98
N PRO A 498 -37.21 12.10 -28.86
CA PRO A 498 -36.89 12.33 -30.27
C PRO A 498 -38.05 12.95 -31.07
N MET A 499 -39.28 12.83 -30.58
CA MET A 499 -40.49 13.35 -31.22
C MET A 499 -40.64 14.87 -31.09
N ILE A 500 -39.90 15.51 -30.17
CA ILE A 500 -40.02 16.96 -29.93
C ILE A 500 -39.12 17.75 -30.89
N ASP A 501 -39.70 18.73 -31.58
CA ASP A 501 -38.92 19.67 -32.38
C ASP A 501 -38.14 20.67 -31.50
N ARG A 502 -36.89 20.30 -31.24
CA ARG A 502 -35.92 21.05 -30.42
C ARG A 502 -35.68 22.50 -30.90
N LYS A 503 -35.99 22.83 -32.16
CA LYS A 503 -35.82 24.18 -32.71
C LYS A 503 -36.89 25.15 -32.23
N GLN A 504 -38.06 24.63 -31.83
CA GLN A 504 -39.18 25.46 -31.35
C GLN A 504 -39.09 25.75 -29.84
N LEU A 505 -38.19 25.05 -29.13
CA LEU A 505 -38.01 25.21 -27.69
C LEU A 505 -37.05 26.35 -27.36
N ASN A 506 -37.46 27.19 -26.41
CA ASN A 506 -36.55 28.15 -25.79
C ASN A 506 -35.61 27.47 -24.77
N GLY A 507 -34.58 28.17 -24.30
CA GLY A 507 -33.59 27.59 -23.39
C GLY A 507 -34.14 27.13 -22.03
N LEU A 508 -35.20 27.77 -21.53
CA LEU A 508 -35.86 27.40 -20.27
C LEU A 508 -36.68 26.11 -20.43
N GLN A 509 -37.45 26.01 -21.51
CA GLN A 509 -38.20 24.79 -21.85
C GLN A 509 -37.26 23.59 -22.03
N LYS A 510 -36.09 23.81 -22.65
CA LYS A 510 -35.07 22.77 -22.78
C LYS A 510 -34.55 22.30 -21.41
N GLU A 511 -34.29 23.22 -20.51
CA GLU A 511 -33.85 22.92 -19.13
C GLU A 511 -34.93 22.17 -18.34
N GLN A 512 -36.18 22.64 -18.39
CA GLN A 512 -37.31 22.00 -17.70
C GLN A 512 -37.54 20.57 -18.20
N LEU A 513 -37.46 20.34 -19.52
CA LEU A 513 -37.56 18.99 -20.08
C LEU A 513 -36.41 18.08 -19.63
N CYS A 514 -35.18 18.57 -19.61
CA CYS A 514 -34.04 17.78 -19.12
C CYS A 514 -34.18 17.43 -17.63
N ASN A 515 -34.64 18.38 -16.82
CA ASN A 515 -34.96 18.13 -15.42
C ASN A 515 -36.10 17.12 -15.28
N ALA A 516 -37.14 17.17 -16.14
CA ALA A 516 -38.23 16.21 -16.14
C ALA A 516 -37.76 14.80 -16.52
N ILE A 517 -36.91 14.67 -17.55
CA ILE A 517 -36.29 13.39 -17.94
C ILE A 517 -35.56 12.77 -16.74
N LEU A 518 -34.75 13.55 -16.03
CA LEU A 518 -34.02 13.04 -14.86
C LEU A 518 -34.95 12.74 -13.68
N TYR A 519 -35.93 13.61 -13.42
CA TYR A 519 -36.80 13.51 -12.25
C TYR A 519 -37.77 12.33 -12.36
N PHE A 520 -38.41 12.15 -13.52
CA PHE A 520 -39.37 11.08 -13.73
C PHE A 520 -38.72 9.77 -14.20
N GLY A 521 -37.58 9.84 -14.90
CA GLY A 521 -36.93 8.65 -15.46
C GLY A 521 -37.92 7.87 -16.32
N ASP A 522 -38.12 6.60 -15.98
CA ASP A 522 -39.05 5.71 -16.70
C ASP A 522 -40.53 6.06 -16.52
N GLN A 523 -40.87 6.85 -15.50
CA GLN A 523 -42.23 7.33 -15.25
C GLN A 523 -42.55 8.59 -16.08
N LEU A 524 -41.67 8.98 -17.01
CA LEU A 524 -41.90 10.14 -17.87
C LEU A 524 -42.93 9.80 -18.93
N GLU A 525 -44.18 10.18 -18.67
CA GLU A 525 -45.29 10.03 -19.63
C GLU A 525 -45.39 11.24 -20.58
N GLU A 526 -46.00 11.03 -21.75
CA GLU A 526 -46.26 12.10 -22.72
C GLU A 526 -47.04 13.27 -22.09
N LYS A 527 -47.98 12.95 -21.18
CA LYS A 527 -48.71 13.96 -20.42
C LYS A 527 -47.79 14.86 -19.58
N VAL A 528 -46.77 14.29 -18.93
CA VAL A 528 -45.80 15.05 -18.13
C VAL A 528 -45.00 16.00 -19.01
N VAL A 529 -44.60 15.54 -20.19
CA VAL A 529 -43.92 16.38 -21.19
C VAL A 529 -44.80 17.55 -21.64
N ILE A 530 -46.08 17.29 -21.93
CA ILE A 530 -47.06 18.33 -22.29
C ILE A 530 -47.26 19.31 -21.14
N ASP A 531 -47.38 18.82 -19.91
CA ASP A 531 -47.56 19.66 -18.73
C ASP A 531 -46.35 20.59 -18.55
N VAL A 532 -45.12 20.05 -18.63
CA VAL A 532 -43.89 20.83 -18.55
C VAL A 532 -43.80 21.90 -19.64
N LEU A 533 -44.14 21.56 -20.89
CA LEU A 533 -44.12 22.51 -22.01
C LEU A 533 -45.17 23.64 -21.88
N ASN A 534 -46.23 23.41 -21.12
CA ASN A 534 -47.30 24.37 -20.84
C ASN A 534 -47.17 25.05 -19.47
N ASP A 535 -45.97 25.02 -18.86
CA ASP A 535 -45.68 25.56 -17.52
C ASP A 535 -46.62 25.02 -16.42
N ARG A 536 -47.12 23.80 -16.59
CA ARG A 536 -47.86 23.05 -15.56
C ARG A 536 -46.88 22.17 -14.80
N GLN A 537 -46.97 22.19 -13.47
CA GLN A 537 -46.09 21.40 -12.63
C GLN A 537 -46.52 19.93 -12.63
N PRO A 538 -45.67 19.00 -13.06
CA PRO A 538 -45.99 17.58 -13.00
C PRO A 538 -45.77 17.02 -11.59
N MET A 539 -46.55 16.01 -11.21
CA MET A 539 -46.50 15.35 -9.91
C MET A 539 -46.01 13.90 -10.08
N LYS A 540 -44.96 13.52 -9.36
CA LYS A 540 -44.37 12.16 -9.38
C LYS A 540 -44.79 11.32 -8.19
N TYR A 541 -44.84 11.93 -7.00
CA TYR A 541 -45.04 11.25 -5.74
C TYR A 541 -46.44 11.52 -5.19
N ASP A 542 -47.04 10.51 -4.56
CA ASP A 542 -48.22 10.71 -3.74
C ASP A 542 -47.88 11.50 -2.45
N THR A 543 -48.92 11.99 -1.79
CA THR A 543 -48.79 12.85 -0.60
C THR A 543 -48.08 12.14 0.55
N ALA A 544 -48.36 10.84 0.79
CA ALA A 544 -47.73 10.07 1.85
C ALA A 544 -46.22 9.89 1.61
N THR A 545 -45.83 9.61 0.36
CA THR A 545 -44.43 9.46 -0.05
C THR A 545 -43.68 10.77 0.09
N LYS A 546 -44.28 11.91 -0.31
CA LYS A 546 -43.70 13.24 -0.10
C LYS A 546 -43.42 13.50 1.37
N GLU A 547 -44.36 13.19 2.27
CA GLU A 547 -44.17 13.39 3.71
C GLU A 547 -43.04 12.52 4.28
N ARG A 548 -42.94 11.26 3.86
CA ARG A 548 -41.80 10.40 4.25
C ARG A 548 -40.47 10.97 3.77
N LEU A 549 -40.39 11.37 2.50
CA LEU A 549 -39.16 11.91 1.92
C LEU A 549 -38.74 13.23 2.59
N LEU A 550 -39.70 14.12 2.91
CA LEU A 550 -39.44 15.35 3.67
C LEU A 550 -38.89 15.06 5.07
N THR A 551 -39.44 14.06 5.76
CA THR A 551 -38.95 13.62 7.08
C THR A 551 -37.50 13.12 6.96
N GLY A 552 -37.21 12.24 6.00
CA GLY A 552 -35.86 11.72 5.77
C GLY A 552 -34.82 12.79 5.39
N LEU A 553 -35.25 13.90 4.77
CA LEU A 553 -34.38 15.05 4.47
C LEU A 553 -34.03 15.89 5.70
N LEU A 554 -34.86 15.88 6.75
CA LEU A 554 -34.61 16.63 7.99
C LEU A 554 -33.72 15.88 8.98
N GLU A 555 -33.87 14.57 9.05
CA GLU A 555 -33.19 13.71 10.01
C GLU A 555 -31.68 13.64 9.80
N GLU A 556 -30.94 13.61 10.91
CA GLU A 556 -29.51 13.31 10.89
C GLU A 556 -29.30 11.83 10.55
N GLY A 557 -28.48 11.56 9.53
CA GLY A 557 -28.20 10.20 9.06
C GLY A 557 -29.16 9.65 8.00
N HIS A 558 -30.22 10.39 7.64
CA HIS A 558 -31.12 10.07 6.53
C HIS A 558 -31.69 8.63 6.56
N THR A 559 -32.04 8.12 7.73
CA THR A 559 -32.46 6.72 7.92
C THR A 559 -33.76 6.36 7.20
N HIS A 560 -34.65 7.34 6.97
CA HIS A 560 -35.89 7.16 6.21
C HIS A 560 -35.72 7.28 4.69
N LEU A 561 -34.50 7.58 4.20
CA LEU A 561 -34.18 7.57 2.78
C LEU A 561 -33.44 6.28 2.43
N SER A 562 -33.87 5.60 1.38
CA SER A 562 -33.05 4.56 0.75
C SER A 562 -31.76 5.17 0.18
N GLU A 563 -30.74 4.36 -0.07
CA GLU A 563 -29.48 4.84 -0.63
C GLU A 563 -29.67 5.50 -2.01
N ILE A 564 -30.62 5.00 -2.80
CA ILE A 564 -31.03 5.59 -4.09
C ILE A 564 -31.64 6.98 -3.86
N GLU A 565 -32.48 7.15 -2.84
CA GLU A 565 -33.13 8.43 -2.53
C GLU A 565 -32.12 9.45 -1.96
N LYS A 566 -31.18 9.02 -1.12
CA LYS A 566 -30.07 9.88 -0.66
C LYS A 566 -29.30 10.41 -1.86
N GLN A 567 -28.86 9.51 -2.73
CA GLN A 567 -28.17 9.83 -3.97
C GLN A 567 -29.02 10.73 -4.90
N PHE A 568 -30.34 10.52 -4.96
CA PHE A 568 -31.24 11.33 -5.78
C PHE A 568 -31.27 12.78 -5.31
N PHE A 569 -31.36 12.99 -3.99
CA PHE A 569 -31.39 14.32 -3.39
C PHE A 569 -30.02 15.01 -3.29
N GLU A 570 -28.92 14.35 -3.62
CA GLU A 570 -27.64 15.05 -3.84
C GLU A 570 -27.70 16.01 -5.04
N ASN A 571 -28.55 15.72 -6.04
CA ASN A 571 -28.71 16.58 -7.21
C ASN A 571 -29.61 17.79 -6.87
N PRO A 572 -29.10 19.05 -6.96
CA PRO A 572 -29.89 20.25 -6.66
C PRO A 572 -31.14 20.41 -7.52
N SER A 573 -31.10 20.05 -8.80
CA SER A 573 -32.25 20.13 -9.69
C SER A 573 -33.37 19.18 -9.27
N MET A 574 -33.01 17.99 -8.76
CA MET A 574 -33.99 17.00 -8.28
C MET A 574 -34.66 17.47 -6.99
N LYS A 575 -33.88 18.05 -6.07
CA LYS A 575 -34.41 18.73 -4.88
C LYS A 575 -35.42 19.81 -5.26
N VAL A 576 -35.07 20.68 -6.21
CA VAL A 576 -35.97 21.76 -6.66
C VAL A 576 -37.26 21.21 -7.27
N MET A 577 -37.18 20.19 -8.13
CA MET A 577 -38.36 19.54 -8.72
C MET A 577 -39.27 18.94 -7.63
N PHE A 578 -38.69 18.22 -6.67
CA PHE A 578 -39.41 17.65 -5.53
C PHE A 578 -40.06 18.72 -4.65
N PHE A 579 -39.33 19.78 -4.32
CA PHE A 579 -39.86 20.86 -3.50
C PHE A 579 -40.99 21.62 -4.19
N ASN A 580 -40.88 21.86 -5.50
CA ASN A 580 -41.97 22.46 -6.27
C ASN A 580 -43.23 21.58 -6.23
N GLU A 581 -43.05 20.26 -6.29
CA GLU A 581 -44.13 19.29 -6.12
C GLU A 581 -44.79 19.38 -4.73
N CYS A 582 -43.98 19.46 -3.67
CA CYS A 582 -44.46 19.64 -2.31
C CYS A 582 -45.24 20.95 -2.15
N VAL A 583 -44.69 22.08 -2.56
CA VAL A 583 -45.32 23.40 -2.39
C VAL A 583 -46.71 23.47 -3.03
N GLN A 584 -46.94 22.73 -4.12
CA GLN A 584 -48.22 22.69 -4.82
C GLN A 584 -49.20 21.63 -4.31
N THR A 585 -48.77 20.75 -3.39
CA THR A 585 -49.60 19.70 -2.80
C THR A 585 -50.56 20.31 -1.77
N LYS A 586 -51.86 20.24 -2.04
CA LYS A 586 -52.91 20.91 -1.22
C LYS A 586 -53.30 20.12 0.03
N ASP A 587 -53.19 18.80 -0.05
CA ASP A 587 -53.69 17.79 0.87
C ASP A 587 -52.64 17.30 1.90
N PHE A 588 -51.53 18.02 2.06
CA PHE A 588 -50.56 17.70 3.12
C PHE A 588 -51.18 17.71 4.52
N SER A 589 -50.75 16.75 5.34
CA SER A 589 -51.03 16.70 6.77
C SER A 589 -50.43 17.93 7.47
N GLN A 590 -50.95 18.25 8.66
CA GLN A 590 -50.43 19.38 9.45
C GLN A 590 -48.96 19.17 9.83
N ALA A 591 -48.58 17.92 10.14
CA ALA A 591 -47.19 17.53 10.38
C ALA A 591 -46.35 17.68 9.09
N GLY A 592 -46.84 17.19 7.95
CA GLY A 592 -46.17 17.32 6.65
C GLY A 592 -45.89 18.78 6.26
N LYS A 593 -46.84 19.70 6.51
CA LYS A 593 -46.64 21.16 6.28
C LYS A 593 -45.56 21.75 7.19
N GLN A 594 -45.47 21.31 8.43
CA GLN A 594 -44.43 21.74 9.38
C GLN A 594 -43.06 21.20 8.96
N THR A 595 -42.99 19.92 8.60
CA THR A 595 -41.79 19.25 8.08
C THR A 595 -41.30 19.96 6.81
N LEU A 596 -42.18 20.23 5.84
CA LEU A 596 -41.83 20.98 4.62
C LEU A 596 -41.20 22.34 4.95
N LYS A 597 -41.82 23.11 5.84
CA LYS A 597 -41.30 24.40 6.28
C LYS A 597 -39.92 24.27 6.93
N ALA A 598 -39.73 23.28 7.80
CA ALA A 598 -38.45 23.04 8.46
C ALA A 598 -37.35 22.57 7.48
N VAL A 599 -37.68 21.71 6.49
CA VAL A 599 -36.74 21.32 5.42
C VAL A 599 -36.33 22.56 4.61
N PHE A 600 -37.29 23.42 4.25
CA PHE A 600 -37.02 24.67 3.54
C PHE A 600 -36.12 25.60 4.37
N ASP A 601 -36.44 25.82 5.65
CA ASP A 601 -35.65 26.67 6.53
C ASP A 601 -34.22 26.13 6.74
N LYS A 602 -34.02 24.80 6.81
CA LYS A 602 -32.71 24.15 6.93
C LYS A 602 -31.86 24.23 5.65
N ASN A 603 -32.48 24.10 4.48
CA ASN A 603 -31.76 24.05 3.20
C ASN A 603 -31.62 25.41 2.50
N TYR A 604 -32.41 26.42 2.88
CA TYR A 604 -32.47 27.72 2.20
C TYR A 604 -32.19 28.94 3.12
N THR A 605 -31.43 28.76 4.21
CA THR A 605 -30.96 29.85 5.09
C THR A 605 -30.26 30.98 4.35
N ASN A 606 -29.59 30.72 3.22
CA ASN A 606 -28.94 31.77 2.41
C ASN A 606 -29.89 32.51 1.44
N VAL A 607 -31.11 32.02 1.22
CA VAL A 607 -32.08 32.66 0.31
C VAL A 607 -32.93 33.71 1.03
N LYS A 608 -33.08 33.60 2.37
CA LYS A 608 -33.68 34.66 3.18
C LYS A 608 -32.85 35.96 3.19
N ASP A 609 -31.53 35.89 3.11
CA ASP A 609 -30.66 37.09 3.11
C ASP A 609 -30.54 37.76 1.73
N GLU A 610 -30.77 37.03 0.63
CA GLU A 610 -30.87 37.61 -0.71
C GLU A 610 -32.29 38.13 -1.03
N LEU A 611 -33.36 37.46 -0.59
CA LEU A 611 -34.74 37.94 -0.78
C LEU A 611 -35.14 39.05 0.20
N ASN A 612 -34.56 39.14 1.40
CA ASN A 612 -34.86 40.24 2.34
C ASN A 612 -34.10 41.54 2.03
N LYS A 613 -33.21 41.56 1.04
CA LYS A 613 -32.58 42.82 0.58
C LYS A 613 -33.45 43.65 -0.36
N GLU A 614 -34.57 43.11 -0.84
CA GLU A 614 -35.52 43.88 -1.65
C GLU A 614 -36.91 43.80 -1.03
N LYS A 615 -37.10 44.60 0.03
CA LYS A 615 -38.42 45.20 0.25
C LYS A 615 -38.70 46.11 -0.94
N ASN A 616 -39.44 45.64 -1.92
CA ASN A 616 -40.56 46.42 -2.46
C ASN A 616 -41.58 45.53 -3.17
N VAL A 617 -42.80 45.70 -2.70
CA VAL A 617 -44.04 45.18 -3.27
C VAL A 617 -44.27 45.94 -4.57
N GLU A 618 -43.75 45.44 -5.71
CA GLU A 618 -44.24 45.82 -7.05
C GLU A 618 -43.80 44.92 -8.23
N GLU A 619 -43.12 43.79 -8.01
CA GLU A 619 -42.67 42.92 -9.12
C GLU A 619 -43.68 41.85 -9.58
N LYS A 620 -44.97 42.21 -9.70
CA LYS A 620 -45.92 41.41 -10.49
C LYS A 620 -45.87 41.70 -11.99
N ASN A 621 -45.14 42.74 -12.41
CA ASN A 621 -45.09 43.19 -13.81
C ASN A 621 -43.70 43.20 -14.48
N TYR A 622 -42.64 42.73 -13.81
CA TYR A 622 -41.29 42.70 -14.43
C TYR A 622 -41.09 41.50 -15.40
N TYR A 623 -41.94 40.48 -15.30
CA TYR A 623 -41.83 39.19 -16.00
C TYR A 623 -42.27 39.17 -17.49
N ARG A 624 -42.34 40.30 -18.20
CA ARG A 624 -42.87 40.31 -19.59
C ARG A 624 -42.00 40.90 -20.70
N ASN A 625 -40.96 41.67 -20.41
CA ASN A 625 -40.21 42.35 -21.48
C ASN A 625 -38.71 42.40 -21.21
N ASN A 626 -37.93 41.55 -21.88
CA ASN A 626 -36.65 41.95 -22.49
C ASN A 626 -36.02 40.84 -23.32
N THR A 627 -36.29 40.85 -24.62
CA THR A 627 -35.64 39.98 -25.62
C THR A 627 -34.59 40.69 -26.48
N ASN A 628 -34.17 41.93 -26.17
CA ASN A 628 -33.44 42.77 -27.13
C ASN A 628 -31.95 43.10 -26.86
N ASN A 629 -31.24 42.46 -25.92
CA ASN A 629 -29.82 42.80 -25.64
C ASN A 629 -28.75 41.77 -26.09
N PHE A 630 -29.11 40.74 -26.85
CA PHE A 630 -28.26 39.55 -27.11
C PHE A 630 -27.06 39.72 -28.07
N ASN A 631 -26.51 40.93 -28.32
CA ASN A 631 -25.63 41.18 -29.48
C ASN A 631 -24.27 41.87 -29.23
N LEU A 632 -23.83 42.13 -27.99
CA LEU A 632 -22.55 42.87 -27.78
C LEU A 632 -21.28 42.08 -28.16
N LEU A 633 -21.28 40.75 -28.12
CA LEU A 633 -20.11 39.93 -28.48
C LEU A 633 -20.01 39.54 -29.96
N LYS A 634 -21.06 39.70 -30.78
CA LYS A 634 -20.98 39.41 -32.22
C LYS A 634 -19.96 40.29 -32.96
N GLY A 635 -19.67 41.49 -32.44
CA GLY A 635 -18.66 42.41 -32.98
C GLY A 635 -17.21 42.02 -32.64
N LEU A 636 -16.99 41.30 -31.54
CA LEU A 636 -15.68 40.79 -31.12
C LEU A 636 -15.46 39.43 -31.79
N GLY A 637 -14.90 39.39 -33.01
CA GLY A 637 -14.67 38.14 -33.74
C GLY A 637 -14.01 37.06 -32.86
N THR A 638 -14.47 35.81 -32.98
CA THR A 638 -14.12 34.66 -32.10
C THR A 638 -12.62 34.55 -31.79
N ASN A 639 -11.74 34.83 -32.75
CA ASN A 639 -10.30 34.82 -32.56
C ASN A 639 -9.78 35.88 -31.57
N LEU A 640 -10.35 37.09 -31.55
CA LEU A 640 -9.95 38.16 -30.62
C LEU A 640 -10.31 37.81 -29.17
N LEU A 641 -11.48 37.20 -28.99
CA LEU A 641 -11.94 36.70 -27.69
C LEU A 641 -10.98 35.63 -27.15
N PHE A 642 -10.55 34.69 -28.01
CA PHE A 642 -9.58 33.65 -27.64
C PHE A 642 -8.18 34.21 -27.32
N THR A 643 -7.68 35.20 -28.06
CA THR A 643 -6.40 35.87 -27.78
C THR A 643 -6.43 36.59 -26.42
N ILE A 644 -7.52 37.29 -26.10
CA ILE A 644 -7.70 38.00 -24.83
C ILE A 644 -7.87 37.02 -23.65
N LEU A 645 -8.53 35.87 -23.87
CA LEU A 645 -8.72 34.83 -22.84
C LEU A 645 -7.46 34.03 -22.52
N ARG A 646 -6.55 33.85 -23.49
CA ARG A 646 -5.33 33.04 -23.31
C ARG A 646 -4.14 33.83 -22.76
N GLY A 647 -4.13 35.16 -22.85
CA GLY A 647 -3.02 35.97 -22.35
C GLY A 647 -1.69 35.69 -23.08
N GLU A 648 -1.76 35.19 -24.31
CA GLU A 648 -0.59 34.86 -25.14
C GLU A 648 -0.55 35.82 -26.35
N SER A 649 0.60 36.47 -26.56
CA SER A 649 0.94 37.00 -27.88
C SER A 649 0.94 35.87 -28.90
N GLU A 650 0.55 36.15 -30.15
CA GLU A 650 0.44 35.15 -31.22
C GLU A 650 1.62 34.16 -31.20
N PRO A 651 1.38 32.83 -31.31
CA PRO A 651 2.46 31.94 -31.70
C PRO A 651 2.87 32.35 -33.12
N GLU A 652 4.14 32.73 -33.31
CA GLU A 652 4.72 32.85 -34.63
C GLU A 652 4.37 31.60 -35.43
N ARG A 653 3.66 31.79 -36.55
CA ARG A 653 3.47 30.71 -37.52
C ARG A 653 4.88 30.20 -37.87
N PRO A 654 5.17 28.90 -37.74
CA PRO A 654 6.43 28.38 -38.25
C PRO A 654 6.48 28.68 -39.74
N ALA A 655 7.51 29.43 -40.16
CA ALA A 655 7.76 29.72 -41.55
C ALA A 655 7.74 28.41 -42.34
N HIS A 656 6.75 28.26 -43.22
CA HIS A 656 6.69 27.19 -44.20
C HIS A 656 7.90 27.36 -45.13
N LYS A 657 9.02 26.71 -44.80
CA LYS A 657 10.07 26.45 -45.80
C LYS A 657 9.48 25.43 -46.79
N PRO A 658 9.40 25.72 -48.10
CA PRO A 658 8.97 24.72 -49.07
C PRO A 658 10.02 23.60 -49.10
N LYS A 659 9.61 22.39 -48.66
CA LYS A 659 10.41 21.18 -48.83
C LYS A 659 10.53 20.90 -50.33
N LYS A 660 11.74 21.08 -50.87
CA LYS A 660 12.15 20.52 -52.18
C LYS A 660 11.77 19.04 -52.22
N LYS A 661 10.92 18.66 -53.17
CA LYS A 661 10.69 17.27 -53.56
C LYS A 661 12.03 16.65 -53.97
N LYS A 662 12.58 15.75 -53.15
CA LYS A 662 13.58 14.78 -53.60
C LYS A 662 12.81 13.64 -54.27
N HIS A 663 12.86 13.60 -55.59
CA HIS A 663 12.56 12.40 -56.37
C HIS A 663 13.41 11.25 -55.82
N LYS A 664 12.76 10.21 -55.29
CA LYS A 664 13.37 8.88 -55.19
C LYS A 664 13.03 8.16 -56.48
N ASN A 665 14.05 7.99 -57.30
CA ASN A 665 14.04 7.14 -58.47
C ASN A 665 13.76 5.69 -58.07
N ASP A 666 12.85 5.08 -58.83
CA ASP A 666 12.76 3.66 -59.05
C ASP A 666 14.14 3.05 -59.29
N ARG A 667 14.46 2.00 -58.52
CA ARG A 667 15.46 1.02 -58.93
C ARG A 667 14.70 -0.21 -59.40
N GLY A 668 14.70 -0.35 -60.73
CA GLY A 668 14.20 -1.51 -61.43
C GLY A 668 14.92 -2.78 -61.00
N TYR A 669 14.12 -3.83 -60.88
CA TYR A 669 14.53 -5.20 -61.12
C TYR A 669 14.84 -5.36 -62.61
N SER A 670 16.04 -5.83 -62.94
CA SER A 670 16.35 -6.45 -64.22
C SER A 670 16.81 -7.89 -63.95
N PRO A 671 16.33 -8.90 -64.70
CA PRO A 671 16.69 -10.30 -64.52
C PRO A 671 17.87 -10.75 -65.42
N ARG A 672 18.40 -11.95 -65.11
CA ARG A 672 19.48 -12.74 -65.76
C ARG A 672 20.88 -12.36 -65.27
N MET A 673 21.79 -13.27 -64.88
CA MET A 673 21.97 -14.71 -65.14
C MET A 673 22.02 -15.54 -63.86
#